data_AF-A0A9N9QXG9-F1
#
_entry.id   AF-A0A9N9QXG9-F1
#
_cell.length_a   1.000
_cell.length_b   1.000
_cell.length_c   1.000
_cell.angle_alpha   90.00
_cell.angle_beta   90.00
_cell.angle_gamma   90.00
#
_symmetry.space_group_name_H-M   'P 1'
#
loop_
_entity.id
_entity.type
_entity.pdbx_description
1 polymer ?
#
loop_
_entity_poly.entity_id
_entity_poly.type
_entity_poly.pdbx_seq_one_letter_code
_entity_poly.pdbx_strand_id
1 'polypeptide(L)'
;MVHVYFILIDWSRSGGSPLARARSQPRDPRLLRGAGEYVACVRERVPPAASAALLHARIDGGATELHFKPLLPGAVRGGSVGHGNRSNVLLLFPAKRDPRAQVAFRIAPTPRQRDAVAALGALVRRAHSPREADPLRLRDALADLDLVDLNAVLYRCDAEEREATGGDGVYHVPGHGPLPYAGLQGVASLLAEPSAQRLDHPLCRNLRDGDWLLDYHARRLEREPRLRALGARVRELARPLADLPRYLAPAYAGALLAALHAAAERAALALLGGAARGGEFARALALTSVQLTAAVASAPLPAPAPALQPPPPRGSLSAGLPHFAVGYMRCWGRDTFVSLRGLYLLTGRPQEARAHILGYAACVRHGLVPNLLDGGGRARFNCRDAVWWWLYTIQQYCAEVEGGEALLAEPVARLFPQDDAPPAPPGAAPQPLYDVMQETLDVHFQGLVFRERNAGRQIDAHMSDKGFEVQIGIDPETGFPFGGNDANCGTWMDKMGSSEKAGTRGTPATPRDGSAVELVALAYSTARWLHAQHRARRYPHAGLVRRHRDGRLTSWPFAAWAERIRRHFERAFWVPPAPSAADARPDLVHRRAIYKDTHGASRPWADYQLRCNFPVAMAVAPDLFDPKRAWLALDNVERLLLGPLGVKTLDPADWAYRGTYDNADDSADPAVAHGFNYHQGPEWVWPLGFYLRARLAFAHENGRHARTVAAAYATLGPLLAEIRSSPWRGLPELTNEGGAFCEHSCRTQAWSSAAALEALHDLALARRARPLPAD
;
A
#
# COMPACT_ATOMS: atom_id res chain seq x y z
N MET A 1 43.90 -17.96 -5.68
CA MET A 1 44.07 -19.38 -6.07
C MET A 1 43.28 -20.25 -5.11
N VAL A 2 42.40 -21.09 -5.64
CA VAL A 2 41.78 -22.19 -4.88
C VAL A 2 42.90 -23.15 -4.51
N HIS A 3 43.02 -23.54 -3.24
CA HIS A 3 44.04 -24.52 -2.86
C HIS A 3 43.46 -25.90 -3.14
N VAL A 4 43.99 -26.57 -4.16
CA VAL A 4 43.69 -27.97 -4.47
C VAL A 4 44.80 -28.81 -3.85
N TYR A 5 44.45 -29.62 -2.86
CA TYR A 5 45.36 -30.65 -2.33
C TYR A 5 44.96 -32.01 -2.89
N PHE A 6 45.95 -32.79 -3.33
CA PHE A 6 45.75 -34.13 -3.85
C PHE A 6 45.61 -35.13 -2.71
N ILE A 7 44.64 -36.02 -2.83
CA ILE A 7 44.68 -37.33 -2.18
C ILE A 7 44.77 -38.35 -3.32
N LEU A 8 45.99 -38.85 -3.54
CA LEU A 8 46.27 -39.87 -4.54
C LEU A 8 46.05 -41.23 -3.88
N ILE A 9 45.03 -41.96 -4.33
CA ILE A 9 44.82 -43.37 -3.99
C ILE A 9 45.55 -44.16 -5.08
N ASP A 10 46.85 -44.41 -4.89
CA ASP A 10 47.64 -45.23 -5.81
C ASP A 10 47.39 -46.71 -5.49
N TRP A 11 46.63 -47.37 -6.34
CA TRP A 11 46.47 -48.82 -6.30
C TRP A 11 47.66 -49.48 -7.00
N SER A 12 48.85 -49.32 -6.44
CA SER A 12 50.02 -50.05 -6.93
C SER A 12 49.84 -51.54 -6.57
N ARG A 13 49.96 -52.43 -7.57
CA ARG A 13 50.33 -53.81 -7.27
C ARG A 13 51.71 -53.75 -6.64
N SER A 14 51.83 -54.05 -5.36
CA SER A 14 53.12 -54.16 -4.68
C SER A 14 54.03 -55.09 -5.49
N GLY A 15 55.05 -54.51 -6.11
CA GLY A 15 56.09 -55.25 -6.81
C GLY A 15 56.99 -55.96 -5.82
N GLY A 16 57.17 -57.27 -6.02
CA GLY A 16 58.24 -58.08 -5.42
C GLY A 16 57.76 -59.17 -4.45
N SER A 17 57.87 -60.44 -4.89
CA SER A 17 57.72 -61.71 -4.12
C SER A 17 56.28 -62.22 -3.83
N PRO A 18 56.01 -63.54 -3.74
CA PRO A 18 56.40 -64.70 -4.53
C PRO A 18 55.17 -65.33 -5.23
N LEU A 19 54.17 -64.53 -5.64
CA LEU A 19 52.89 -65.03 -6.19
C LEU A 19 52.88 -65.27 -7.71
N ALA A 20 53.97 -64.97 -8.43
CA ALA A 20 54.10 -65.30 -9.85
C ALA A 20 54.11 -66.82 -10.12
N ARG A 21 54.23 -67.67 -9.09
CA ARG A 21 54.10 -69.13 -9.17
C ARG A 21 52.67 -69.67 -8.99
N ALA A 22 51.66 -68.84 -8.70
CA ALA A 22 50.30 -69.31 -8.39
C ALA A 22 49.39 -69.55 -9.63
N ARG A 23 49.92 -69.48 -10.86
CA ARG A 23 49.13 -69.71 -12.08
C ARG A 23 49.05 -71.18 -12.53
N SER A 24 49.70 -72.11 -11.83
CA SER A 24 49.79 -73.51 -12.28
C SER A 24 49.41 -74.60 -11.25
N GLN A 25 48.66 -74.28 -10.19
CA GLN A 25 48.15 -75.33 -9.27
C GLN A 25 46.64 -75.58 -9.42
N PRO A 26 46.19 -76.85 -9.31
CA PRO A 26 44.81 -77.25 -9.55
C PRO A 26 43.84 -76.66 -8.52
N ARG A 27 42.60 -76.37 -8.96
CA ARG A 27 41.52 -75.78 -8.15
C ARG A 27 41.03 -76.78 -7.09
N ASP A 28 41.20 -76.45 -5.81
CA ASP A 28 40.56 -77.17 -4.70
C ASP A 28 39.19 -76.53 -4.36
N PRO A 29 38.07 -77.27 -4.45
CA PRO A 29 36.73 -76.75 -4.20
C PRO A 29 36.38 -76.52 -2.71
N ARG A 30 37.25 -76.84 -1.75
CA ARG A 30 36.96 -76.72 -0.30
C ARG A 30 37.50 -75.44 0.36
N LEU A 31 38.15 -74.54 -0.38
CA LEU A 31 38.74 -73.30 0.15
C LEU A 31 38.15 -72.05 -0.51
N LEU A 32 37.57 -71.15 0.30
CA LEU A 32 37.24 -69.78 -0.08
C LEU A 32 38.55 -68.95 -0.12
N ARG A 33 38.86 -68.33 -1.27
CA ARG A 33 39.95 -67.34 -1.37
C ARG A 33 39.37 -65.93 -1.46
N GLY A 34 39.98 -64.98 -0.76
CA GLY A 34 39.72 -63.55 -0.97
C GLY A 34 40.24 -63.08 -2.34
N ALA A 35 39.58 -62.09 -2.94
CA ALA A 35 40.14 -61.36 -4.09
C ALA A 35 41.45 -60.68 -3.66
N GLY A 36 42.44 -60.62 -4.55
CA GLY A 36 43.74 -60.02 -4.22
C GLY A 36 43.59 -58.62 -3.61
N GLU A 37 44.13 -58.43 -2.40
CA GLU A 37 44.12 -57.15 -1.72
C GLU A 37 45.01 -56.17 -2.49
N TYR A 38 44.45 -55.01 -2.79
CA TYR A 38 45.22 -53.86 -3.21
C TYR A 38 45.33 -52.94 -1.97
N VAL A 39 46.55 -52.58 -1.58
CA VAL A 39 46.77 -51.63 -0.49
C VAL A 39 46.95 -50.25 -1.10
N ALA A 40 45.99 -49.36 -0.87
CA ALA A 40 46.11 -47.96 -1.27
C ALA A 40 46.84 -47.17 -0.19
N CYS A 41 47.99 -46.59 -0.55
CA CYS A 41 48.74 -45.70 0.33
C CYS A 41 48.16 -44.28 0.21
N VAL A 42 47.34 -43.86 1.17
CA VAL A 42 46.75 -42.52 1.21
C VAL A 42 47.80 -41.51 1.64
N ARG A 43 48.29 -40.69 0.71
CA ARG A 43 49.16 -39.54 1.03
C ARG A 43 48.33 -38.27 1.13
N GLU A 44 48.29 -37.66 2.31
CA GLU A 44 47.64 -36.37 2.53
C GLU A 44 48.59 -35.19 2.23
N ARG A 45 48.04 -34.06 1.77
CA ARG A 45 48.75 -32.78 1.56
C ARG A 45 49.89 -32.81 0.52
N VAL A 46 49.79 -33.62 -0.52
CA VAL A 46 50.77 -33.60 -1.62
C VAL A 46 50.61 -32.31 -2.44
N PRO A 47 51.65 -31.45 -2.55
CA PRO A 47 51.62 -30.29 -3.43
C PRO A 47 51.39 -30.72 -4.89
N PRO A 48 50.72 -29.90 -5.73
CA PRO A 48 50.48 -30.24 -7.13
C PRO A 48 51.73 -30.68 -7.90
N ALA A 49 52.85 -30.01 -7.67
CA ALA A 49 54.15 -30.33 -8.27
C ALA A 49 54.74 -31.69 -7.84
N ALA A 50 54.28 -32.27 -6.73
CA ALA A 50 54.74 -33.54 -6.18
C ALA A 50 53.78 -34.71 -6.47
N SER A 51 52.66 -34.44 -7.17
CA SER A 51 51.69 -35.46 -7.55
C SER A 51 52.16 -36.23 -8.77
N ALA A 52 52.36 -37.55 -8.63
CA ALA A 52 52.76 -38.41 -9.75
C ALA A 52 51.73 -38.47 -10.89
N ALA A 53 50.46 -38.13 -10.59
CA ALA A 53 49.34 -38.14 -11.52
C ALA A 53 49.07 -36.79 -12.22
N LEU A 54 49.64 -35.69 -11.75
CA LEU A 54 49.54 -34.40 -12.44
C LEU A 54 50.56 -34.38 -13.59
N LEU A 55 50.09 -34.18 -14.82
CA LEU A 55 50.92 -34.08 -16.01
C LEU A 55 51.60 -32.70 -16.07
N HIS A 56 50.80 -31.64 -15.97
CA HIS A 56 51.23 -30.26 -15.79
C HIS A 56 50.06 -29.40 -15.30
N ALA A 57 50.36 -28.23 -14.75
CA ALA A 57 49.40 -27.18 -14.45
C ALA A 57 49.68 -25.99 -15.36
N ARG A 58 48.64 -25.43 -15.98
CA ARG A 58 48.78 -24.20 -16.79
C ARG A 58 47.72 -23.18 -16.37
N ILE A 59 48.10 -21.91 -16.50
CA ILE A 59 47.17 -20.79 -16.36
C ILE A 59 46.80 -20.37 -17.78
N ASP A 60 45.56 -20.63 -18.17
CA ASP A 60 45.04 -20.26 -19.48
C ASP A 60 43.77 -19.41 -19.28
N GLY A 61 43.70 -18.26 -19.96
CA GLY A 61 42.54 -17.34 -19.87
C GLY A 61 42.16 -16.81 -18.48
N GLY A 62 42.92 -17.09 -17.43
CA GLY A 62 42.59 -16.76 -16.03
C GLY A 62 42.08 -17.93 -15.18
N ALA A 63 41.91 -19.12 -15.75
CA ALA A 63 41.61 -20.35 -15.02
C ALA A 63 42.89 -21.15 -14.70
N THR A 64 42.89 -21.88 -13.59
CA THR A 64 43.94 -22.88 -13.29
C THR A 64 43.50 -24.22 -13.86
N GLU A 65 44.17 -24.68 -14.91
CA GLU A 65 43.93 -25.99 -15.49
C GLU A 65 44.90 -27.01 -14.93
N LEU A 66 44.36 -28.13 -14.45
CA LEU A 66 45.12 -29.27 -13.97
C LEU A 66 44.92 -30.44 -14.94
N HIS A 67 46.00 -30.78 -15.66
CA HIS A 67 46.01 -31.88 -16.64
C HIS A 67 46.51 -33.15 -15.97
N PHE A 68 45.76 -34.24 -16.05
CA PHE A 68 46.09 -35.51 -15.39
C PHE A 68 46.68 -36.54 -16.35
N LYS A 69 47.65 -37.33 -15.87
CA LYS A 69 48.12 -38.52 -16.56
C LYS A 69 46.99 -39.56 -16.67
N PRO A 70 47.00 -40.42 -17.69
CA PRO A 70 46.11 -41.57 -17.76
C PRO A 70 46.30 -42.45 -16.54
N LEU A 71 45.19 -42.86 -15.92
CA LEU A 71 45.16 -43.79 -14.78
C LEU A 71 45.30 -45.26 -15.24
N LEU A 72 45.78 -45.48 -16.46
CA LEU A 72 46.15 -46.76 -17.07
C LEU A 72 47.49 -46.60 -17.80
N PRO A 73 48.30 -47.67 -17.95
CA PRO A 73 49.54 -47.59 -18.72
C PRO A 73 49.24 -47.28 -20.19
N GLY A 74 49.64 -46.09 -20.65
CA GLY A 74 49.71 -45.73 -22.07
C GLY A 74 48.44 -45.11 -22.67
N ALA A 75 48.42 -43.78 -22.77
CA ALA A 75 47.79 -43.03 -23.87
C ALA A 75 48.07 -41.52 -23.72
N VAL A 76 48.46 -40.88 -24.82
CA VAL A 76 48.76 -39.44 -24.89
C VAL A 76 47.68 -38.71 -25.70
N ARG A 77 47.51 -37.42 -25.36
CA ARG A 77 46.92 -36.28 -26.12
C ARG A 77 45.41 -36.05 -26.11
N GLY A 78 45.09 -34.76 -25.95
CA GLY A 78 43.81 -34.11 -26.25
C GLY A 78 43.76 -32.74 -25.58
N GLY A 79 43.94 -31.67 -26.34
CA GLY A 79 43.85 -30.28 -25.84
C GLY A 79 42.46 -29.68 -26.02
N SER A 80 42.25 -28.49 -25.45
CA SER A 80 41.40 -27.42 -26.03
C SER A 80 41.49 -26.14 -25.19
N VAL A 81 40.97 -25.08 -25.81
CA VAL A 81 41.02 -23.64 -25.51
C VAL A 81 39.88 -23.22 -24.57
N GLY A 82 40.07 -22.18 -23.74
CA GLY A 82 38.96 -21.54 -23.02
C GLY A 82 39.31 -20.29 -22.20
N HIS A 83 38.65 -19.17 -22.49
CA HIS A 83 38.72 -17.88 -21.80
C HIS A 83 38.13 -17.89 -20.37
N GLY A 84 38.71 -17.10 -19.45
CA GLY A 84 37.95 -16.35 -18.43
C GLY A 84 38.23 -16.63 -16.93
N ASN A 85 38.76 -15.60 -16.26
CA ASN A 85 38.56 -15.14 -14.87
C ASN A 85 39.20 -15.91 -13.68
N ARG A 86 39.82 -15.13 -12.76
CA ARG A 86 40.89 -15.47 -11.78
C ARG A 86 40.60 -16.55 -10.71
N SER A 87 39.47 -17.27 -10.76
CA SER A 87 38.98 -18.13 -9.66
C SER A 87 38.58 -19.55 -10.05
N ASN A 88 38.58 -19.89 -11.34
CA ASN A 88 38.08 -21.18 -11.83
C ASN A 88 39.17 -22.26 -11.80
N VAL A 89 38.79 -23.48 -11.38
CA VAL A 89 39.63 -24.68 -11.44
C VAL A 89 39.02 -25.66 -12.42
N LEU A 90 39.77 -26.03 -13.46
CA LEU A 90 39.36 -27.02 -14.44
C LEU A 90 40.14 -28.32 -14.21
N LEU A 91 39.42 -29.43 -14.02
CA LEU A 91 39.99 -30.77 -13.83
C LEU A 91 39.82 -31.56 -15.13
N LEU A 92 40.91 -31.82 -15.84
CA LEU A 92 40.89 -32.47 -17.15
C LEU A 92 41.36 -33.92 -17.05
N PHE A 93 40.42 -34.86 -17.19
CA PHE A 93 40.72 -36.29 -17.20
C PHE A 93 40.89 -36.81 -18.64
N PRO A 94 41.85 -37.71 -18.89
CA PRO A 94 42.01 -38.34 -20.19
C PRO A 94 40.85 -39.30 -20.52
N ALA A 95 40.56 -39.45 -21.82
CA ALA A 95 39.41 -40.21 -22.34
C ALA A 95 39.43 -41.73 -22.00
N LYS A 96 40.59 -42.30 -21.69
CA LYS A 96 40.75 -43.70 -21.23
C LYS A 96 40.95 -43.72 -19.71
N ARG A 97 39.93 -44.15 -18.97
CA ARG A 97 39.96 -44.31 -17.50
C ARG A 97 39.51 -45.72 -17.13
N ASP A 98 40.21 -46.36 -16.20
CA ASP A 98 39.70 -47.56 -15.54
C ASP A 98 38.43 -47.19 -14.74
N PRO A 99 37.27 -47.82 -14.98
CA PRO A 99 36.04 -47.54 -14.26
C PRO A 99 36.14 -47.76 -12.73
N ARG A 100 37.19 -48.43 -12.24
CA ARG A 100 37.46 -48.64 -10.80
C ARG A 100 38.36 -47.58 -10.17
N ALA A 101 39.00 -46.73 -10.97
CA ALA A 101 39.93 -45.73 -10.45
C ALA A 101 39.18 -44.59 -9.73
N GLN A 102 39.51 -44.34 -8.47
CA GLN A 102 38.96 -43.25 -7.67
C GLN A 102 40.00 -42.13 -7.56
N VAL A 103 39.54 -40.87 -7.66
CA VAL A 103 40.39 -39.69 -7.47
C VAL A 103 39.70 -38.79 -6.46
N ALA A 104 40.40 -38.42 -5.39
CA ALA A 104 39.88 -37.56 -4.33
C ALA A 104 40.60 -36.21 -4.36
N PHE A 105 39.81 -35.14 -4.30
CA PHE A 105 40.31 -33.76 -4.27
C PHE A 105 39.86 -33.10 -2.98
N ARG A 106 40.77 -32.40 -2.30
CA ARG A 106 40.40 -31.41 -1.31
C ARG A 106 40.33 -30.05 -1.98
N ILE A 107 39.12 -29.54 -2.17
CA ILE A 107 38.86 -28.21 -2.73
C ILE A 107 38.67 -27.25 -1.56
N ALA A 108 39.52 -26.23 -1.47
CA ALA A 108 39.42 -25.20 -0.44
C ALA A 108 39.24 -23.80 -1.05
N PRO A 109 38.31 -22.97 -0.52
CA PRO A 109 38.16 -21.59 -0.98
C PRO A 109 39.46 -20.81 -0.82
N THR A 110 39.67 -19.80 -1.66
CA THR A 110 40.80 -18.85 -1.53
C THR A 110 40.76 -18.15 -0.16
N PRO A 111 41.87 -17.60 0.35
CA PRO A 111 41.85 -16.82 1.60
C PRO A 111 40.77 -15.73 1.59
N ARG A 112 40.68 -14.93 0.52
CA ARG A 112 39.63 -13.91 0.35
C ARG A 112 38.22 -14.49 0.39
N GLN A 113 37.99 -15.63 -0.27
CA GLN A 113 36.70 -16.33 -0.22
C GLN A 113 36.36 -16.83 1.20
N ARG A 114 37.36 -17.35 1.93
CA ARG A 114 37.16 -17.78 3.32
C ARG A 114 36.83 -16.60 4.23
N ASP A 115 37.54 -15.49 4.06
CA ASP A 115 37.31 -14.26 4.82
C ASP A 115 35.92 -13.68 4.51
N ALA A 116 35.52 -13.68 3.24
CA ALA A 116 34.17 -13.27 2.81
C ALA A 116 33.06 -14.14 3.42
N VAL A 117 33.20 -15.47 3.34
CA VAL A 117 32.26 -16.42 3.96
C VAL A 117 32.21 -16.22 5.49
N ALA A 118 33.36 -16.03 6.14
CA ALA A 118 33.41 -15.81 7.57
C ALA A 118 32.73 -14.49 7.98
N ALA A 119 33.00 -13.40 7.25
CA ALA A 119 32.42 -12.09 7.50
C ALA A 119 30.89 -12.09 7.30
N LEU A 120 30.41 -12.57 6.16
CA LEU A 120 28.98 -12.64 5.86
C LEU A 120 28.27 -13.66 6.76
N GLY A 121 28.89 -14.80 7.04
CA GLY A 121 28.37 -15.79 7.98
C GLY A 121 28.23 -15.23 9.40
N ALA A 122 29.19 -14.43 9.86
CA ALA A 122 29.08 -13.74 11.14
C ALA A 122 27.94 -12.71 11.13
N LEU A 123 27.82 -11.92 10.06
CA LEU A 123 26.73 -10.96 9.88
C LEU A 123 25.36 -11.64 9.90
N VAL A 124 25.18 -12.72 9.13
CA VAL A 124 23.91 -13.46 9.08
C VAL A 124 23.57 -14.04 10.45
N ARG A 125 24.54 -14.64 11.17
CA ARG A 125 24.32 -15.14 12.53
C ARG A 125 23.89 -14.04 13.49
N ARG A 126 24.52 -12.87 13.41
CA ARG A 126 24.15 -11.68 14.20
C ARG A 126 22.74 -11.21 13.86
N ALA A 127 22.40 -11.13 12.57
CA ALA A 127 21.08 -10.71 12.10
C ALA A 127 19.94 -11.64 12.56
N HIS A 128 20.21 -12.94 12.74
CA HIS A 128 19.25 -13.91 13.26
C HIS A 128 19.28 -14.03 14.79
N SER A 129 20.22 -13.35 15.47
CA SER A 129 20.33 -13.41 16.93
C SER A 129 19.27 -12.52 17.58
N PRO A 130 18.34 -13.06 18.39
CA PRO A 130 17.33 -12.25 19.07
C PRO A 130 17.93 -11.35 20.16
N ARG A 131 19.19 -11.57 20.56
CA ARG A 131 19.87 -10.82 21.63
C ARG A 131 20.57 -9.55 21.11
N GLU A 132 20.75 -9.42 19.80
CA GLU A 132 21.51 -8.31 19.24
C GLU A 132 20.57 -7.25 18.66
N ALA A 133 20.51 -6.08 19.30
CA ALA A 133 19.58 -5.02 18.91
C ALA A 133 19.94 -4.31 17.60
N ASP A 134 21.24 -4.28 17.24
CA ASP A 134 21.73 -3.62 16.02
C ASP A 134 22.82 -4.44 15.31
N PRO A 135 22.46 -5.59 14.69
CA PRO A 135 23.41 -6.51 14.09
C PRO A 135 24.15 -5.91 12.89
N LEU A 136 23.51 -4.96 12.19
CA LEU A 136 24.08 -4.31 11.01
C LEU A 136 24.83 -3.00 11.34
N ARG A 137 24.77 -2.53 12.59
CA ARG A 137 25.29 -1.22 13.03
C ARG A 137 24.70 -0.08 12.22
N LEU A 138 23.36 -0.05 12.15
CA LEU A 138 22.59 0.95 11.42
C LEU A 138 22.00 2.02 12.32
N ARG A 139 22.06 1.87 13.65
CA ARG A 139 21.43 2.79 14.61
C ARG A 139 21.79 4.24 14.32
N ASP A 140 23.08 4.55 14.19
CA ASP A 140 23.54 5.92 13.97
C ASP A 140 23.10 6.46 12.59
N ALA A 141 23.08 5.59 11.56
CA ALA A 141 22.65 5.97 10.22
C ALA A 141 21.13 6.14 10.08
N LEU A 142 20.35 5.62 11.04
CA LEU A 142 18.89 5.69 11.07
C LEU A 142 18.37 6.72 12.10
N ALA A 143 19.21 7.18 13.03
CA ALA A 143 18.79 7.96 14.20
C ALA A 143 18.08 9.27 13.84
N ASP A 144 18.55 9.97 12.80
CA ASP A 144 18.04 11.29 12.39
C ASP A 144 17.05 11.22 11.22
N LEU A 145 16.60 10.02 10.84
CA LEU A 145 15.67 9.85 9.73
C LEU A 145 14.22 10.04 10.19
N ASP A 146 13.43 10.74 9.38
CA ASP A 146 11.99 10.84 9.57
C ASP A 146 11.22 9.79 8.73
N LEU A 147 9.89 9.77 8.85
CA LEU A 147 9.06 8.81 8.11
C LEU A 147 9.12 9.01 6.58
N VAL A 148 9.42 10.21 6.09
CA VAL A 148 9.58 10.46 4.64
C VAL A 148 10.92 9.92 4.15
N ASP A 149 11.97 10.03 4.96
CA ASP A 149 13.25 9.38 4.68
C ASP A 149 13.09 7.85 4.64
N LEU A 150 12.30 7.29 5.57
CA LEU A 150 12.02 5.86 5.61
C LEU A 150 11.09 5.38 4.49
N ASN A 151 10.22 6.24 3.95
CA ASN A 151 9.54 5.99 2.68
C ASN A 151 10.55 5.74 1.56
N ALA A 152 11.57 6.60 1.43
CA ALA A 152 12.62 6.43 0.43
C ALA A 152 13.44 5.15 0.63
N VAL A 153 13.72 4.77 1.88
CA VAL A 153 14.48 3.55 2.22
C VAL A 153 13.69 2.28 1.91
N LEU A 154 12.41 2.23 2.26
CA LEU A 154 11.58 1.04 2.17
C LEU A 154 10.80 0.94 0.86
N TYR A 155 10.23 2.03 0.37
CA TYR A 155 9.21 2.05 -0.68
C TYR A 155 9.69 2.84 -1.92
N ARG A 156 8.97 3.90 -2.30
CA ARG A 156 8.98 4.55 -3.61
C ARG A 156 8.64 3.63 -4.78
N CYS A 157 7.48 3.84 -5.38
CA CYS A 157 7.14 3.20 -6.64
C CYS A 157 7.96 3.80 -7.79
N ASP A 158 7.88 3.23 -8.99
CA ASP A 158 8.68 3.66 -10.15
C ASP A 158 8.52 5.14 -10.48
N ALA A 159 7.29 5.67 -10.45
CA ALA A 159 7.04 7.08 -10.72
C ALA A 159 7.69 8.01 -9.67
N GLU A 160 7.59 7.66 -8.38
CA GLU A 160 8.20 8.43 -7.29
C GLU A 160 9.73 8.41 -7.39
N GLU A 161 10.32 7.25 -7.68
CA GLU A 161 11.78 7.10 -7.79
C GLU A 161 12.33 7.87 -8.99
N ARG A 162 11.66 7.79 -10.15
CA ARG A 162 12.08 8.53 -11.35
C ARG A 162 12.09 10.03 -11.12
N GLU A 163 11.07 10.55 -10.45
CA GLU A 163 11.01 11.96 -10.13
C GLU A 163 12.11 12.36 -9.13
N ALA A 164 12.29 11.57 -8.07
CA ALA A 164 13.30 11.85 -7.03
C ALA A 164 14.75 11.79 -7.56
N THR A 165 15.01 10.97 -8.58
CA THR A 165 16.36 10.73 -9.12
C THR A 165 16.64 11.44 -10.44
N GLY A 166 15.63 12.06 -11.07
CA GLY A 166 15.76 12.65 -12.40
C GLY A 166 15.76 11.64 -13.55
N GLY A 167 15.26 10.42 -13.34
CA GLY A 167 14.98 9.45 -14.40
C GLY A 167 15.25 7.97 -14.08
N ASP A 168 15.99 7.66 -13.02
CA ASP A 168 16.26 6.28 -12.62
C ASP A 168 15.01 5.66 -11.95
N GLY A 169 14.60 4.48 -12.42
CA GLY A 169 13.40 3.80 -11.95
C GLY A 169 13.67 2.69 -10.93
N VAL A 170 12.68 1.82 -10.76
CA VAL A 170 12.82 0.59 -9.97
C VAL A 170 13.81 -0.39 -10.61
N TYR A 171 14.45 -1.21 -9.77
CA TYR A 171 15.31 -2.28 -10.28
C TYR A 171 14.51 -3.31 -11.09
N HIS A 172 15.02 -3.66 -12.27
CA HIS A 172 14.44 -4.70 -13.10
C HIS A 172 15.24 -6.00 -12.98
N VAL A 173 14.63 -7.03 -12.38
CA VAL A 173 15.26 -8.35 -12.26
C VAL A 173 15.17 -9.07 -13.61
N PRO A 174 16.29 -9.38 -14.29
CA PRO A 174 16.26 -10.02 -15.60
C PRO A 174 15.54 -11.37 -15.55
N GLY A 175 14.56 -11.58 -16.43
CA GLY A 175 13.74 -12.80 -16.46
C GLY A 175 12.59 -12.84 -15.44
N HIS A 176 12.39 -11.77 -14.65
CA HIS A 176 11.24 -11.61 -13.76
C HIS A 176 10.45 -10.34 -14.10
N GLY A 177 11.09 -9.17 -14.07
CA GLY A 177 10.41 -7.89 -14.27
C GLY A 177 10.84 -6.81 -13.28
N PRO A 178 10.20 -5.63 -13.33
CA PRO A 178 10.41 -4.55 -12.38
C PRO A 178 9.91 -4.92 -10.98
N LEU A 179 10.61 -4.47 -9.94
CA LEU A 179 10.13 -4.54 -8.56
C LEU A 179 9.01 -3.50 -8.32
N PRO A 180 8.06 -3.75 -7.40
CA PRO A 180 7.01 -2.77 -7.09
C PRO A 180 7.57 -1.49 -6.44
N TYR A 181 8.71 -1.60 -5.76
CA TYR A 181 9.40 -0.49 -5.11
C TYR A 181 10.89 -0.48 -5.43
N ALA A 182 11.47 0.72 -5.44
CA ALA A 182 12.91 0.94 -5.52
C ALA A 182 13.61 0.64 -4.18
N GLY A 183 12.90 0.87 -3.08
CA GLY A 183 13.36 0.59 -1.72
C GLY A 183 13.38 -0.90 -1.37
N LEU A 184 13.82 -1.18 -0.14
CA LEU A 184 14.05 -2.54 0.34
C LEU A 184 12.79 -3.42 0.36
N GLN A 185 11.59 -2.83 0.46
CA GLN A 185 10.34 -3.58 0.40
C GLN A 185 10.15 -4.30 -0.93
N GLY A 186 10.62 -3.72 -2.04
CA GLY A 186 10.47 -4.31 -3.38
C GLY A 186 11.10 -5.69 -3.46
N VAL A 187 12.37 -5.80 -3.02
CA VAL A 187 13.06 -7.08 -2.98
C VAL A 187 12.62 -7.95 -1.81
N ALA A 188 12.26 -7.39 -0.66
CA ALA A 188 11.75 -8.17 0.47
C ALA A 188 10.43 -8.89 0.13
N SER A 189 9.56 -8.24 -0.65
CA SER A 189 8.34 -8.88 -1.17
C SER A 189 8.66 -10.06 -2.07
N LEU A 190 9.62 -9.91 -2.99
CA LEU A 190 10.05 -10.99 -3.88
C LEU A 190 10.72 -12.15 -3.11
N LEU A 191 11.55 -11.84 -2.11
CA LEU A 191 12.20 -12.85 -1.26
C LEU A 191 11.21 -13.66 -0.41
N ALA A 192 10.05 -13.09 -0.10
CA ALA A 192 9.00 -13.76 0.64
C ALA A 192 8.17 -14.74 -0.22
N GLU A 193 8.31 -14.70 -1.54
CA GLU A 193 7.64 -15.65 -2.41
C GLU A 193 8.19 -17.07 -2.23
N PRO A 194 7.34 -18.11 -2.17
CA PRO A 194 7.81 -19.49 -2.09
C PRO A 194 8.75 -19.89 -3.24
N SER A 195 8.52 -19.31 -4.44
CA SER A 195 9.33 -19.49 -5.65
C SER A 195 10.78 -19.01 -5.47
N ALA A 196 11.00 -17.95 -4.68
CA ALA A 196 12.32 -17.35 -4.49
C ALA A 196 13.29 -18.25 -3.70
N GLN A 197 12.80 -19.30 -3.04
CA GLN A 197 13.66 -20.30 -2.40
C GLN A 197 14.33 -21.24 -3.41
N ARG A 198 13.86 -21.28 -4.67
CA ARG A 198 14.42 -22.13 -5.70
C ARG A 198 15.66 -21.46 -6.32
N LEU A 199 16.78 -22.18 -6.39
CA LEU A 199 18.04 -21.64 -6.92
C LEU A 199 17.99 -21.29 -8.42
N ASP A 200 17.01 -21.80 -9.15
CA ASP A 200 16.73 -21.46 -10.55
C ASP A 200 15.87 -20.20 -10.73
N HIS A 201 15.37 -19.61 -9.64
CA HIS A 201 14.60 -18.37 -9.68
C HIS A 201 15.43 -17.22 -10.32
N PRO A 202 14.82 -16.34 -11.14
CA PRO A 202 15.52 -15.23 -11.80
C PRO A 202 16.31 -14.34 -10.85
N LEU A 203 15.80 -14.07 -9.64
CA LEU A 203 16.54 -13.35 -8.59
C LEU A 203 17.83 -14.08 -8.19
N CYS A 204 17.77 -15.39 -7.96
CA CYS A 204 18.95 -16.19 -7.61
C CYS A 204 19.96 -16.23 -8.75
N ARG A 205 19.51 -16.21 -10.00
CA ARG A 205 20.41 -16.08 -11.16
C ARG A 205 21.06 -14.70 -11.18
N ASN A 206 20.28 -13.63 -11.04
CA ASN A 206 20.77 -12.25 -11.02
C ASN A 206 21.85 -12.04 -9.94
N LEU A 207 21.60 -12.52 -8.70
CA LEU A 207 22.55 -12.44 -7.58
C LEU A 207 23.81 -13.29 -7.79
N ARG A 208 23.76 -14.34 -8.62
CA ARG A 208 24.96 -15.12 -9.02
C ARG A 208 25.76 -14.40 -10.08
N ASP A 209 25.07 -13.77 -11.02
CA ASP A 209 25.68 -13.15 -12.19
C ASP A 209 26.38 -11.84 -11.81
N GLY A 210 25.92 -11.13 -10.77
CA GLY A 210 26.60 -9.93 -10.28
C GLY A 210 25.99 -9.29 -9.04
N ASP A 211 26.67 -8.25 -8.54
CA ASP A 211 26.36 -7.57 -7.28
C ASP A 211 25.43 -6.34 -7.47
N TRP A 212 24.85 -6.20 -8.67
CA TRP A 212 24.16 -4.98 -9.14
C TRP A 212 22.98 -4.54 -8.27
N LEU A 213 22.25 -5.47 -7.66
CA LEU A 213 21.08 -5.14 -6.84
C LEU A 213 21.48 -4.41 -5.55
N LEU A 214 22.56 -4.85 -4.89
CA LEU A 214 23.08 -4.19 -3.69
C LEU A 214 23.73 -2.86 -4.04
N ASP A 215 24.44 -2.80 -5.17
CA ASP A 215 24.98 -1.55 -5.70
C ASP A 215 23.88 -0.54 -6.04
N TYR A 216 22.77 -1.00 -6.61
CA TYR A 216 21.59 -0.18 -6.88
C TYR A 216 21.04 0.44 -5.58
N HIS A 217 20.78 -0.38 -4.56
CA HIS A 217 20.28 0.12 -3.27
C HIS A 217 21.26 1.09 -2.58
N ALA A 218 22.57 0.79 -2.60
CA ALA A 218 23.56 1.69 -2.02
C ALA A 218 23.62 3.03 -2.77
N ARG A 219 23.68 3.00 -4.11
CA ARG A 219 23.80 4.21 -4.94
C ARG A 219 22.59 5.13 -4.81
N ARG A 220 21.36 4.59 -4.82
CA ARG A 220 20.15 5.42 -4.67
C ARG A 220 20.13 6.15 -3.33
N LEU A 221 20.48 5.47 -2.25
CA LEU A 221 20.53 6.07 -0.91
C LEU A 221 21.64 7.13 -0.80
N GLU A 222 22.79 6.93 -1.44
CA GLU A 222 23.90 7.89 -1.39
C GLU A 222 23.65 9.21 -2.12
N ARG A 223 22.73 9.22 -3.08
CA ARG A 223 22.32 10.43 -3.79
C ARG A 223 21.56 11.40 -2.88
N GLU A 224 20.83 10.87 -1.91
CA GLU A 224 20.08 11.69 -0.97
C GLU A 224 20.95 12.11 0.22
N PRO A 225 21.12 13.42 0.49
CA PRO A 225 22.01 13.89 1.56
C PRO A 225 21.71 13.26 2.93
N ARG A 226 20.43 13.13 3.30
CA ARG A 226 20.01 12.53 4.59
C ARG A 226 20.25 11.02 4.65
N LEU A 227 20.25 10.32 3.52
CA LEU A 227 20.39 8.86 3.45
C LEU A 227 21.82 8.42 3.13
N ARG A 228 22.75 9.36 2.90
CA ARG A 228 24.10 9.06 2.44
C ARG A 228 24.88 8.15 3.38
N ALA A 229 24.77 8.38 4.69
CA ALA A 229 25.42 7.54 5.69
C ALA A 229 24.90 6.09 5.64
N LEU A 230 23.58 5.92 5.48
CA LEU A 230 22.95 4.62 5.33
C LEU A 230 23.39 3.93 4.03
N GLY A 231 23.39 4.63 2.90
CA GLY A 231 23.84 4.10 1.61
C GLY A 231 25.31 3.65 1.63
N ALA A 232 26.19 4.44 2.23
CA ALA A 232 27.60 4.07 2.43
C ALA A 232 27.76 2.81 3.30
N ARG A 233 26.94 2.69 4.35
CA ARG A 233 26.92 1.52 5.22
C ARG A 233 26.41 0.28 4.49
N VAL A 234 25.35 0.39 3.68
CA VAL A 234 24.87 -0.70 2.81
C VAL A 234 25.98 -1.16 1.87
N ARG A 235 26.69 -0.23 1.22
CA ARG A 235 27.84 -0.56 0.36
C ARG A 235 28.92 -1.31 1.12
N GLU A 236 29.29 -0.84 2.31
CA GLU A 236 30.30 -1.49 3.15
C GLU A 236 29.92 -2.93 3.51
N LEU A 237 28.68 -3.16 3.95
CA LEU A 237 28.15 -4.49 4.28
C LEU A 237 28.14 -5.43 3.07
N ALA A 238 27.94 -4.88 1.86
CA ALA A 238 27.93 -5.65 0.61
C ALA A 238 29.33 -5.99 0.07
N ARG A 239 30.40 -5.28 0.47
CA ARG A 239 31.77 -5.47 -0.07
C ARG A 239 32.24 -6.93 -0.11
N PRO A 240 32.01 -7.77 0.93
CA PRO A 240 32.49 -9.15 0.89
C PRO A 240 31.83 -10.03 -0.19
N LEU A 241 30.68 -9.64 -0.75
CA LEU A 241 29.99 -10.40 -1.81
C LEU A 241 30.85 -10.52 -3.07
N ALA A 242 31.66 -9.51 -3.37
CA ALA A 242 32.54 -9.51 -4.55
C ALA A 242 33.54 -10.68 -4.56
N ASP A 243 34.00 -11.08 -3.37
CA ASP A 243 34.97 -12.16 -3.16
C ASP A 243 34.31 -13.52 -2.88
N LEU A 244 32.99 -13.59 -2.79
CA LEU A 244 32.26 -14.82 -2.47
C LEU A 244 32.19 -15.78 -3.69
N PRO A 245 32.28 -17.12 -3.49
CA PRO A 245 31.93 -18.05 -4.57
C PRO A 245 30.49 -17.79 -5.04
N ARG A 246 30.32 -17.56 -6.35
CA ARG A 246 29.07 -17.00 -6.89
C ARG A 246 27.83 -17.84 -6.56
N TYR A 247 27.95 -19.16 -6.50
CA TYR A 247 26.85 -20.04 -6.09
C TYR A 247 26.32 -19.81 -4.66
N LEU A 248 27.11 -19.18 -3.77
CA LEU A 248 26.68 -18.81 -2.42
C LEU A 248 26.05 -17.41 -2.36
N ALA A 249 26.23 -16.57 -3.38
CA ALA A 249 25.78 -15.18 -3.37
C ALA A 249 24.28 -15.02 -3.11
N PRO A 250 23.36 -15.82 -3.70
CA PRO A 250 21.93 -15.69 -3.42
C PRO A 250 21.58 -15.83 -1.94
N ALA A 251 22.20 -16.78 -1.24
CA ALA A 251 21.91 -17.02 0.17
C ALA A 251 22.36 -15.85 1.06
N TYR A 252 23.61 -15.39 0.89
CA TYR A 252 24.15 -14.32 1.74
C TYR A 252 23.60 -12.95 1.38
N ALA A 253 23.44 -12.64 0.08
CA ALA A 253 22.86 -11.37 -0.36
C ALA A 253 21.37 -11.28 0.02
N GLY A 254 20.61 -12.36 -0.15
CA GLY A 254 19.20 -12.43 0.29
C GLY A 254 19.06 -12.21 1.79
N ALA A 255 19.89 -12.88 2.61
CA ALA A 255 19.88 -12.69 4.05
C ALA A 255 20.27 -11.26 4.48
N LEU A 256 21.25 -10.64 3.81
CA LEU A 256 21.64 -9.26 4.05
C LEU A 256 20.48 -8.30 3.72
N LEU A 257 19.84 -8.46 2.55
CA LEU A 257 18.70 -7.64 2.14
C LEU A 257 17.52 -7.77 3.09
N ALA A 258 17.18 -8.99 3.52
CA ALA A 258 16.12 -9.21 4.50
C ALA A 258 16.45 -8.56 5.85
N ALA A 259 17.71 -8.63 6.29
CA ALA A 259 18.15 -7.99 7.53
C ALA A 259 18.11 -6.45 7.45
N LEU A 260 18.49 -5.88 6.29
CA LEU A 260 18.39 -4.45 6.01
C LEU A 260 16.93 -3.98 6.03
N HIS A 261 16.04 -4.69 5.33
CA HIS A 261 14.61 -4.42 5.31
C HIS A 261 14.01 -4.44 6.72
N ALA A 262 14.26 -5.52 7.48
CA ALA A 262 13.73 -5.65 8.83
C ALA A 262 14.24 -4.55 9.78
N ALA A 263 15.48 -4.07 9.60
CA ALA A 263 16.02 -2.97 10.39
C ALA A 263 15.32 -1.63 10.04
N ALA A 264 15.11 -1.35 8.76
CA ALA A 264 14.40 -0.15 8.31
C ALA A 264 12.91 -0.19 8.69
N GLU A 265 12.25 -1.34 8.61
CA GLU A 265 10.86 -1.52 9.06
C GLU A 265 10.73 -1.27 10.56
N ARG A 266 11.64 -1.82 11.38
CA ARG A 266 11.67 -1.54 12.83
C ARG A 266 11.88 -0.06 13.13
N ALA A 267 12.74 0.63 12.37
CA ALA A 267 12.92 2.07 12.52
C ALA A 267 11.64 2.85 12.20
N ALA A 268 10.93 2.47 11.13
CA ALA A 268 9.65 3.09 10.77
C ALA A 268 8.59 2.87 11.85
N LEU A 269 8.43 1.62 12.30
CA LEU A 269 7.49 1.29 13.38
C LEU A 269 7.83 1.98 14.70
N ALA A 270 9.10 2.24 14.99
CA ALA A 270 9.51 2.94 16.21
C ALA A 270 9.12 4.43 16.21
N LEU A 271 9.04 5.06 15.02
CA LEU A 271 8.56 6.43 14.86
C LEU A 271 7.02 6.52 14.82
N LEU A 272 6.34 5.42 14.50
CA LEU A 272 4.89 5.36 14.53
C LEU A 272 4.37 5.13 15.97
N GLY A 273 3.31 5.85 16.32
CA GLY A 273 2.57 5.70 17.57
C GLY A 273 1.31 4.83 17.42
N GLY A 274 0.52 4.79 18.50
CA GLY A 274 -0.85 4.24 18.48
C GLY A 274 -0.96 2.82 17.93
N ALA A 275 -1.67 2.67 16.81
CA ALA A 275 -1.98 1.41 16.15
C ALA A 275 -0.74 0.62 15.70
N ALA A 276 0.40 1.28 15.47
CA ALA A 276 1.67 0.60 15.19
C ALA A 276 2.20 -0.23 16.39
N ARG A 277 1.66 -0.03 17.60
CA ARG A 277 1.94 -0.88 18.78
C ARG A 277 1.00 -2.09 18.87
N GLY A 278 0.10 -2.25 17.90
CA GLY A 278 -0.86 -3.35 17.83
C GLY A 278 -0.27 -4.67 17.36
N GLY A 279 -1.17 -5.60 17.02
CA GLY A 279 -0.81 -6.88 16.40
C GLY A 279 -0.23 -6.71 14.99
N GLU A 280 0.17 -7.83 14.38
CA GLU A 280 0.80 -7.83 13.06
C GLU A 280 -0.02 -7.10 11.99
N PHE A 281 -1.33 -7.33 11.93
CA PHE A 281 -2.20 -6.67 10.95
C PHE A 281 -2.23 -5.14 11.14
N ALA A 282 -2.32 -4.68 12.39
CA ALA A 282 -2.30 -3.26 12.70
C ALA A 282 -0.97 -2.60 12.31
N ARG A 283 0.16 -3.32 12.49
CA ARG A 283 1.48 -2.85 12.06
C ARG A 283 1.60 -2.78 10.54
N ALA A 284 1.12 -3.80 9.84
CA ALA A 284 1.12 -3.81 8.38
C ALA A 284 0.28 -2.65 7.81
N LEU A 285 -0.92 -2.42 8.35
CA LEU A 285 -1.76 -1.27 8.00
C LEU A 285 -1.11 0.06 8.38
N ALA A 286 -0.45 0.17 9.53
CA ALA A 286 0.24 1.39 9.93
C ALA A 286 1.42 1.72 9.00
N LEU A 287 2.14 0.70 8.50
CA LEU A 287 3.23 0.87 7.55
C LEU A 287 2.76 1.37 6.18
N THR A 288 1.50 1.15 5.79
CA THR A 288 0.97 1.76 4.56
C THR A 288 0.92 3.29 4.65
N SER A 289 0.85 3.87 5.87
CA SER A 289 0.99 5.32 6.05
C SER A 289 2.38 5.84 5.67
N VAL A 290 3.42 5.01 5.83
CA VAL A 290 4.79 5.36 5.41
C VAL A 290 4.94 5.18 3.90
N GLN A 291 4.36 4.10 3.38
CA GLN A 291 4.31 3.80 1.94
C GLN A 291 3.65 4.93 1.12
N LEU A 292 2.54 5.49 1.61
CA LEU A 292 1.71 6.44 0.86
C LEU A 292 2.07 7.92 1.12
N THR A 293 2.97 8.20 2.07
CA THR A 293 3.45 9.56 2.34
C THR A 293 4.90 9.71 1.89
N ALA A 294 5.13 10.54 0.89
CA ALA A 294 6.45 10.81 0.32
C ALA A 294 6.60 12.31 -0.01
N ALA A 295 7.84 12.79 -0.03
CA ALA A 295 8.17 14.09 -0.59
C ALA A 295 8.26 13.96 -2.12
N VAL A 296 7.25 14.49 -2.82
CA VAL A 296 7.15 14.50 -4.27
C VAL A 296 7.13 15.95 -4.73
N ALA A 297 8.12 16.36 -5.53
CA ALA A 297 8.34 17.74 -5.91
C ALA A 297 7.22 18.28 -6.81
N SER A 298 6.62 17.41 -7.63
CA SER A 298 5.50 17.72 -8.51
C SER A 298 4.14 17.79 -7.81
N ALA A 299 4.08 17.40 -6.53
CA ALA A 299 2.84 17.35 -5.75
C ALA A 299 3.02 17.84 -4.30
N PRO A 300 3.49 19.10 -4.10
CA PRO A 300 3.63 19.66 -2.77
C PRO A 300 2.26 19.97 -2.15
N LEU A 301 2.20 20.04 -0.82
CA LEU A 301 1.09 20.72 -0.16
C LEU A 301 1.25 22.24 -0.35
N PRO A 302 0.15 23.01 -0.32
CA PRO A 302 0.21 24.46 -0.24
C PRO A 302 1.11 24.93 0.90
N ALA A 303 1.88 25.99 0.63
CA ALA A 303 2.81 26.52 1.62
C ALA A 303 2.05 26.97 2.88
N PRO A 304 2.56 26.62 4.09
CA PRO A 304 1.90 26.96 5.35
C PRO A 304 1.94 28.48 5.60
N ALA A 305 1.14 28.93 6.58
CA ALA A 305 1.30 30.26 7.12
C ALA A 305 2.71 30.44 7.72
N PRO A 306 3.43 31.55 7.46
CA PRO A 306 4.78 31.75 7.98
C PRO A 306 4.90 31.69 9.51
N ALA A 307 3.83 32.03 10.23
CA ALA A 307 3.76 32.00 11.69
C ALA A 307 3.52 30.60 12.27
N LEU A 308 3.30 29.57 11.43
CA LEU A 308 2.95 28.23 11.88
C LEU A 308 4.15 27.55 12.56
N GLN A 309 3.98 27.18 13.83
CA GLN A 309 4.97 26.44 14.61
C GLN A 309 4.36 25.12 15.13
N PRO A 310 5.12 24.01 15.16
CA PRO A 310 6.38 23.82 14.41
C PRO A 310 6.14 23.88 12.89
N PRO A 311 7.21 24.03 12.07
CA PRO A 311 7.08 23.94 10.62
C PRO A 311 6.44 22.61 10.23
N PRO A 312 5.60 22.58 9.18
CA PRO A 312 4.91 21.36 8.80
C PRO A 312 5.91 20.30 8.34
N PRO A 313 5.64 19.02 8.65
CA PRO A 313 6.43 17.92 8.13
C PRO A 313 6.41 17.87 6.61
N ARG A 314 7.44 17.25 6.03
CA ARG A 314 7.59 17.09 4.59
C ARG A 314 6.60 16.05 4.05
N GLY A 315 6.27 16.17 2.78
CA GLY A 315 5.55 15.15 2.03
C GLY A 315 4.04 15.36 1.94
N SER A 316 3.46 14.62 1.01
CA SER A 316 2.03 14.64 0.72
C SER A 316 1.49 13.23 0.63
N LEU A 317 0.22 13.03 0.98
CA LEU A 317 -0.45 11.74 0.93
C LEU A 317 -0.86 11.41 -0.52
N SER A 318 -0.42 10.26 -1.01
CA SER A 318 -0.92 9.65 -2.24
C SER A 318 -2.28 8.98 -1.98
N ALA A 319 -3.23 9.11 -2.92
CA ALA A 319 -4.45 8.30 -2.89
C ALA A 319 -4.14 6.80 -3.01
N GLY A 320 -3.21 6.42 -3.88
CA GLY A 320 -2.82 5.02 -4.05
C GLY A 320 -1.68 4.83 -5.04
N LEU A 321 -0.94 3.74 -4.88
CA LEU A 321 0.18 3.40 -5.77
C LEU A 321 -0.18 2.23 -6.71
N PRO A 322 0.32 2.26 -7.97
CA PRO A 322 1.20 3.28 -8.54
C PRO A 322 0.48 4.44 -9.26
N HIS A 323 -0.84 4.35 -9.49
CA HIS A 323 -1.52 5.26 -10.42
C HIS A 323 -1.64 6.71 -9.92
N PHE A 324 -1.70 6.92 -8.61
CA PHE A 324 -1.86 8.24 -7.97
C PHE A 324 -0.60 8.63 -7.20
N ALA A 325 0.56 8.42 -7.81
CA ALA A 325 1.85 8.59 -7.14
C ALA A 325 2.47 9.98 -7.30
N VAL A 326 2.33 10.63 -8.45
CA VAL A 326 3.06 11.88 -8.76
C VAL A 326 2.18 12.89 -9.51
N GLY A 327 2.66 14.12 -9.60
CA GLY A 327 2.00 15.22 -10.30
C GLY A 327 0.62 15.55 -9.74
N TYR A 328 -0.23 16.07 -10.61
CA TYR A 328 -1.59 16.46 -10.24
C TYR A 328 -2.42 15.28 -9.71
N MET A 329 -2.12 14.04 -10.13
CA MET A 329 -2.85 12.83 -9.76
C MET A 329 -2.58 12.34 -8.32
N ARG A 330 -1.62 12.92 -7.59
CA ARG A 330 -1.22 12.38 -6.27
C ARG A 330 -2.25 12.63 -5.18
N CYS A 331 -2.65 13.89 -5.02
CA CYS A 331 -3.37 14.37 -3.85
C CYS A 331 -4.84 14.62 -4.18
N TRP A 332 -5.71 13.78 -3.63
CA TRP A 332 -7.15 13.88 -3.74
C TRP A 332 -7.78 14.21 -2.38
N GLY A 333 -8.56 15.28 -2.28
CA GLY A 333 -9.12 15.77 -1.03
C GLY A 333 -10.04 14.76 -0.37
N ARG A 334 -10.88 14.10 -1.17
CA ARG A 334 -11.72 13.00 -0.70
C ARG A 334 -10.90 11.89 -0.06
N ASP A 335 -9.99 11.28 -0.82
CA ASP A 335 -9.14 10.18 -0.36
C ASP A 335 -8.30 10.59 0.86
N THR A 336 -7.77 11.81 0.83
CA THR A 336 -7.01 12.38 1.94
C THR A 336 -7.85 12.36 3.21
N PHE A 337 -9.04 12.96 3.20
CA PHE A 337 -9.83 13.13 4.42
C PHE A 337 -10.63 11.88 4.83
N VAL A 338 -10.87 10.93 3.94
CA VAL A 338 -11.30 9.58 4.35
C VAL A 338 -10.15 8.84 5.06
N SER A 339 -8.90 9.08 4.65
CA SER A 339 -7.75 8.29 5.12
C SER A 339 -7.04 8.86 6.35
N LEU A 340 -7.17 10.16 6.60
CA LEU A 340 -6.29 10.90 7.50
C LEU A 340 -6.39 10.43 8.96
N ARG A 341 -7.59 10.07 9.43
CA ARG A 341 -7.76 9.49 10.77
C ARG A 341 -7.00 8.17 10.89
N GLY A 342 -7.29 7.20 10.02
CA GLY A 342 -6.62 5.90 10.03
C GLY A 342 -5.10 5.99 9.84
N LEU A 343 -4.62 6.69 8.82
CA LEU A 343 -3.20 6.67 8.45
C LEU A 343 -2.34 7.65 9.24
N TYR A 344 -2.89 8.74 9.78
CA TYR A 344 -2.11 9.72 10.55
C TYR A 344 -2.49 9.77 12.02
N LEU A 345 -3.76 9.93 12.38
CA LEU A 345 -4.13 10.09 13.80
C LEU A 345 -3.88 8.81 14.59
N LEU A 346 -4.41 7.68 14.11
CA LEU A 346 -4.24 6.38 14.78
C LEU A 346 -2.81 5.86 14.74
N THR A 347 -1.95 6.39 13.87
CA THR A 347 -0.52 6.04 13.79
C THR A 347 0.40 7.05 14.49
N GLY A 348 -0.17 8.05 15.19
CA GLY A 348 0.60 9.01 15.98
C GLY A 348 1.31 10.10 15.17
N ARG A 349 0.71 10.54 14.06
CA ARG A 349 1.25 11.54 13.12
C ARG A 349 0.39 12.81 13.03
N PRO A 350 0.09 13.49 14.15
CA PRO A 350 -0.82 14.63 14.17
C PRO A 350 -0.26 15.86 13.43
N GLN A 351 1.07 15.96 13.24
CA GLN A 351 1.65 17.10 12.54
C GLN A 351 1.42 17.01 11.02
N GLU A 352 1.52 15.81 10.44
CA GLU A 352 1.15 15.56 9.04
C GLU A 352 -0.34 15.79 8.82
N ALA A 353 -1.19 15.27 9.72
CA ALA A 353 -2.63 15.49 9.70
C ALA A 353 -2.98 16.99 9.65
N ARG A 354 -2.41 17.77 10.58
CA ARG A 354 -2.55 19.22 10.66
C ARG A 354 -2.11 19.92 9.37
N ALA A 355 -0.96 19.55 8.82
CA ALA A 355 -0.44 20.15 7.59
C ALA A 355 -1.40 19.92 6.39
N HIS A 356 -1.98 18.73 6.27
CA HIS A 356 -2.95 18.44 5.21
C HIS A 356 -4.26 19.23 5.44
N ILE A 357 -4.79 19.26 6.67
CA ILE A 357 -6.01 20.01 7.00
C ILE A 357 -5.87 21.49 6.60
N LEU A 358 -4.78 22.13 7.02
CA LEU A 358 -4.52 23.55 6.73
C LEU A 358 -4.18 23.79 5.25
N GLY A 359 -3.46 22.87 4.62
CA GLY A 359 -3.12 22.95 3.20
C GLY A 359 -4.36 22.96 2.30
N TYR A 360 -5.33 22.08 2.55
CA TYR A 360 -6.60 22.12 1.81
C TYR A 360 -7.47 23.33 2.21
N ALA A 361 -7.43 23.76 3.49
CA ALA A 361 -8.12 24.97 3.93
C ALA A 361 -7.65 26.23 3.17
N ALA A 362 -6.34 26.31 2.88
CA ALA A 362 -5.76 27.39 2.08
C ALA A 362 -6.39 27.50 0.68
N CYS A 363 -6.89 26.38 0.15
CA CYS A 363 -7.47 26.28 -1.18
C CYS A 363 -8.99 26.53 -1.21
N VAL A 364 -9.69 26.64 -0.07
CA VAL A 364 -11.16 26.71 -0.05
C VAL A 364 -11.69 27.81 -0.99
N ARG A 365 -12.64 27.42 -1.84
CA ARG A 365 -13.39 28.28 -2.78
C ARG A 365 -14.78 27.71 -2.97
N HIS A 366 -15.75 28.56 -3.27
CA HIS A 366 -17.14 28.17 -3.50
C HIS A 366 -17.73 27.38 -2.32
N GLY A 367 -17.20 27.61 -1.11
CA GLY A 367 -17.52 26.84 0.08
C GLY A 367 -17.06 25.37 0.07
N LEU A 368 -16.13 25.00 -0.82
CA LEU A 368 -15.63 23.64 -1.01
C LEU A 368 -14.10 23.59 -0.79
N VAL A 369 -13.61 22.44 -0.33
CA VAL A 369 -12.20 22.06 -0.51
C VAL A 369 -12.04 21.36 -1.86
N PRO A 370 -10.87 21.44 -2.52
CA PRO A 370 -10.69 20.82 -3.83
C PRO A 370 -10.71 19.29 -3.75
N ASN A 371 -11.19 18.64 -4.82
CA ASN A 371 -10.95 17.22 -5.01
C ASN A 371 -9.51 17.00 -5.46
N LEU A 372 -9.12 17.54 -6.60
CA LEU A 372 -7.74 17.48 -7.09
C LEU A 372 -6.96 18.67 -6.51
N LEU A 373 -5.90 18.42 -5.73
CA LEU A 373 -5.16 19.50 -5.08
C LEU A 373 -4.19 20.24 -6.01
N ASP A 374 -3.37 19.50 -6.80
CA ASP A 374 -2.32 20.05 -7.70
C ASP A 374 -1.55 21.26 -7.12
N GLY A 375 -0.99 21.09 -5.91
CA GLY A 375 -0.24 22.14 -5.20
C GLY A 375 -1.07 23.34 -4.72
N GLY A 376 -2.39 23.31 -4.88
CA GLY A 376 -3.35 24.36 -4.52
C GLY A 376 -3.61 25.38 -5.63
N GLY A 377 -2.61 25.74 -6.43
CA GLY A 377 -2.73 26.78 -7.46
C GLY A 377 -3.60 26.39 -8.66
N ARG A 378 -3.65 25.09 -8.99
CA ARG A 378 -4.42 24.52 -10.11
C ARG A 378 -5.48 23.52 -9.64
N ALA A 379 -5.93 23.69 -8.40
CA ALA A 379 -6.86 22.78 -7.77
C ALA A 379 -8.25 22.78 -8.46
N ARG A 380 -8.91 21.61 -8.48
CA ARG A 380 -10.23 21.40 -9.11
C ARG A 380 -11.32 21.16 -8.07
N PHE A 381 -12.50 21.76 -8.28
CA PHE A 381 -13.61 21.83 -7.31
C PHE A 381 -14.85 21.15 -7.89
N ASN A 382 -14.68 19.92 -8.36
CA ASN A 382 -15.72 19.11 -9.00
C ASN A 382 -16.40 18.11 -8.03
N CYS A 383 -16.02 18.11 -6.76
CA CYS A 383 -16.62 17.26 -5.73
C CYS A 383 -17.36 18.09 -4.69
N ARG A 384 -18.45 17.53 -4.15
CA ARG A 384 -19.23 18.10 -3.04
C ARG A 384 -19.03 17.37 -1.72
N ASP A 385 -18.35 16.23 -1.73
CA ASP A 385 -18.16 15.37 -0.55
C ASP A 385 -16.88 15.63 0.23
N ALA A 386 -15.78 16.03 -0.44
CA ALA A 386 -14.49 16.26 0.23
C ALA A 386 -14.58 17.28 1.37
N VAL A 387 -15.42 18.32 1.26
CA VAL A 387 -15.60 19.32 2.32
C VAL A 387 -16.19 18.73 3.60
N TRP A 388 -17.12 17.79 3.47
CA TRP A 388 -17.74 17.13 4.62
C TRP A 388 -16.78 16.15 5.29
N TRP A 389 -15.96 15.45 4.50
CA TRP A 389 -14.87 14.63 5.03
C TRP A 389 -13.78 15.48 5.71
N TRP A 390 -13.46 16.64 5.15
CA TRP A 390 -12.52 17.59 5.76
C TRP A 390 -13.03 18.08 7.13
N LEU A 391 -14.29 18.53 7.21
CA LEU A 391 -14.91 18.95 8.47
C LEU A 391 -14.96 17.81 9.50
N TYR A 392 -15.34 16.60 9.08
CA TYR A 392 -15.33 15.43 9.93
C TYR A 392 -13.92 15.08 10.41
N THR A 393 -12.91 15.19 9.55
CA THR A 393 -11.51 14.96 9.92
C THR A 393 -11.03 15.97 10.97
N ILE A 394 -11.41 17.25 10.87
CA ILE A 394 -11.10 18.26 11.89
C ILE A 394 -11.75 17.88 13.22
N GLN A 395 -12.99 17.42 13.20
CA GLN A 395 -13.66 16.88 14.39
C GLN A 395 -12.86 15.71 15.01
N GLN A 396 -12.41 14.75 14.20
CA GLN A 396 -11.62 13.61 14.68
C GLN A 396 -10.26 14.07 15.23
N TYR A 397 -9.59 15.02 14.55
CA TYR A 397 -8.34 15.61 15.02
C TYR A 397 -8.49 16.22 16.42
N CYS A 398 -9.51 17.05 16.60
CA CYS A 398 -9.79 17.72 17.88
C CYS A 398 -10.13 16.72 19.00
N ALA A 399 -10.67 15.54 18.66
CA ALA A 399 -11.04 14.51 19.61
C ALA A 399 -9.88 13.57 19.99
N GLU A 400 -8.99 13.27 19.04
CA GLU A 400 -7.94 12.25 19.22
C GLU A 400 -6.56 12.84 19.57
N VAL A 401 -6.31 14.11 19.23
CA VAL A 401 -5.06 14.79 19.53
C VAL A 401 -5.20 15.57 20.83
N GLU A 402 -4.26 15.36 21.76
CA GLU A 402 -4.22 16.11 23.02
C GLU A 402 -4.07 17.62 22.74
N GLY A 403 -5.02 18.42 23.25
CA GLY A 403 -5.09 19.86 22.97
C GLY A 403 -5.40 20.19 21.51
N GLY A 404 -5.90 19.22 20.73
CA GLY A 404 -6.15 19.34 19.29
C GLY A 404 -7.14 20.43 18.92
N GLU A 405 -7.95 20.93 19.86
CA GLU A 405 -8.89 22.03 19.64
C GLU A 405 -8.20 23.37 19.34
N ALA A 406 -6.91 23.51 19.69
CA ALA A 406 -6.11 24.66 19.30
C ALA A 406 -6.02 24.82 17.77
N LEU A 407 -6.15 23.72 17.02
CA LEU A 407 -6.16 23.71 15.55
C LEU A 407 -7.21 24.68 14.97
N LEU A 408 -8.36 24.83 15.63
CA LEU A 408 -9.44 25.70 15.16
C LEU A 408 -9.02 27.17 15.02
N ALA A 409 -8.12 27.64 15.89
CA ALA A 409 -7.67 29.02 15.90
C ALA A 409 -6.42 29.24 15.03
N GLU A 410 -5.87 28.19 14.42
CA GLU A 410 -4.63 28.32 13.67
C GLU A 410 -4.81 29.10 12.37
N PRO A 411 -3.79 29.92 11.99
CA PRO A 411 -3.87 30.71 10.79
C PRO A 411 -3.73 29.85 9.53
N VAL A 412 -4.74 29.92 8.68
CA VAL A 412 -4.73 29.40 7.31
C VAL A 412 -4.17 30.47 6.38
N ALA A 413 -3.15 30.15 5.60
CA ALA A 413 -2.65 31.02 4.53
C ALA A 413 -3.55 30.91 3.30
N ARG A 414 -4.62 31.70 3.24
CA ARG A 414 -5.58 31.65 2.13
C ARG A 414 -4.89 31.93 0.80
N LEU A 415 -4.91 30.96 -0.11
CA LEU A 415 -4.48 31.14 -1.50
C LEU A 415 -5.52 31.93 -2.28
N PHE A 416 -6.81 31.73 -1.99
CA PHE A 416 -7.90 32.41 -2.69
C PHE A 416 -8.76 33.15 -1.66
N PRO A 417 -8.47 34.44 -1.38
CA PRO A 417 -9.26 35.23 -0.43
C PRO A 417 -10.73 35.42 -0.87
N GLN A 418 -10.97 35.34 -2.18
CA GLN A 418 -12.27 35.34 -2.83
C GLN A 418 -12.23 34.28 -3.94
N ASP A 419 -13.40 33.74 -4.29
CA ASP A 419 -13.54 32.63 -5.25
C ASP A 419 -12.84 32.88 -6.60
N ASP A 420 -12.98 34.08 -7.16
CA ASP A 420 -12.41 34.44 -8.46
C ASP A 420 -11.02 35.09 -8.39
N ALA A 421 -10.45 35.21 -7.19
CA ALA A 421 -9.15 35.85 -7.00
C ALA A 421 -8.01 35.06 -7.68
N PRO A 422 -6.93 35.73 -8.11
CA PRO A 422 -5.67 35.07 -8.38
C PRO A 422 -5.08 34.49 -7.08
N PRO A 423 -4.21 33.46 -7.18
CA PRO A 423 -3.57 32.88 -6.00
C PRO A 423 -2.69 33.93 -5.29
N ALA A 424 -2.96 34.15 -4.01
CA ALA A 424 -2.21 35.05 -3.14
C ALA A 424 -0.95 34.37 -2.59
N PRO A 425 0.13 35.13 -2.30
CA PRO A 425 1.32 34.55 -1.68
C PRO A 425 1.03 34.13 -0.23
N PRO A 426 1.79 33.16 0.32
CA PRO A 426 1.60 32.69 1.69
C PRO A 426 1.69 33.83 2.71
N GLY A 427 0.67 33.93 3.57
CA GLY A 427 0.60 34.97 4.61
C GLY A 427 -0.05 36.29 4.18
N ALA A 428 -0.50 36.46 2.93
CA ALA A 428 -1.17 37.68 2.49
C ALA A 428 -2.57 37.89 3.10
N ALA A 429 -3.28 36.80 3.40
CA ALA A 429 -4.62 36.82 3.98
C ALA A 429 -4.75 35.70 5.03
N PRO A 430 -4.11 35.84 6.20
CA PRO A 430 -4.24 34.86 7.26
C PRO A 430 -5.66 34.91 7.83
N GLN A 431 -6.31 33.75 7.91
CA GLN A 431 -7.65 33.60 8.47
C GLN A 431 -7.64 32.41 9.42
N PRO A 432 -8.20 32.51 10.63
CA PRO A 432 -8.31 31.36 11.52
C PRO A 432 -9.09 30.22 10.85
N LEU A 433 -8.68 28.96 11.10
CA LEU A 433 -9.33 27.79 10.52
C LEU A 433 -10.85 27.78 10.77
N TYR A 434 -11.30 28.18 11.98
CA TYR A 434 -12.72 28.23 12.31
C TYR A 434 -13.52 29.15 11.38
N ASP A 435 -12.92 30.24 10.88
CA ASP A 435 -13.60 31.17 9.97
C ASP A 435 -13.63 30.62 8.55
N VAL A 436 -12.59 29.91 8.13
CA VAL A 436 -12.61 29.18 6.84
C VAL A 436 -13.68 28.10 6.87
N MET A 437 -13.80 27.36 7.97
CA MET A 437 -14.89 26.40 8.17
C MET A 437 -16.25 27.09 8.14
N GLN A 438 -16.41 28.23 8.82
CA GLN A 438 -17.69 28.95 8.83
C GLN A 438 -18.07 29.43 7.43
N GLU A 439 -17.12 29.96 6.66
CA GLU A 439 -17.30 30.35 5.26
C GLU A 439 -17.87 29.18 4.44
N THR A 440 -17.30 27.98 4.56
CA THR A 440 -17.80 26.80 3.84
C THR A 440 -19.25 26.46 4.18
N LEU A 441 -19.61 26.53 5.46
CA LEU A 441 -20.94 26.20 5.96
C LEU A 441 -21.97 27.25 5.55
N ASP A 442 -21.63 28.54 5.63
CA ASP A 442 -22.51 29.63 5.25
C ASP A 442 -22.76 29.66 3.75
N VAL A 443 -21.78 29.31 2.91
CA VAL A 443 -21.98 29.17 1.46
C VAL A 443 -22.96 28.02 1.16
N HIS A 444 -22.84 26.87 1.83
CA HIS A 444 -23.81 25.78 1.68
C HIS A 444 -25.20 26.21 2.16
N PHE A 445 -25.30 26.97 3.25
CA PHE A 445 -26.57 27.45 3.76
C PHE A 445 -27.21 28.54 2.87
N GLN A 446 -26.39 29.38 2.25
CA GLN A 446 -26.80 30.34 1.24
C GLN A 446 -27.37 29.64 -0.02
N GLY A 447 -26.74 28.52 -0.40
CA GLY A 447 -26.94 27.85 -1.67
C GLY A 447 -26.14 28.54 -2.77
N LEU A 448 -25.43 27.74 -3.57
CA LEU A 448 -24.60 28.23 -4.66
C LEU A 448 -24.75 27.35 -5.89
N VAL A 449 -24.88 28.00 -7.04
CA VAL A 449 -24.68 27.39 -8.36
C VAL A 449 -23.54 28.15 -9.01
N PHE A 450 -22.48 27.46 -9.38
CA PHE A 450 -21.32 28.05 -10.03
C PHE A 450 -20.86 27.17 -11.18
N ARG A 451 -20.10 27.76 -12.10
CA ARG A 451 -19.44 27.04 -13.19
C ARG A 451 -17.98 26.81 -12.83
N GLU A 452 -17.47 25.59 -13.02
CA GLU A 452 -16.06 25.29 -12.74
C GLU A 452 -15.13 26.28 -13.47
N ARG A 453 -14.15 26.82 -12.74
CA ARG A 453 -13.13 27.71 -13.31
C ARG A 453 -12.36 26.98 -14.40
N ASN A 454 -12.21 27.63 -15.55
CA ASN A 454 -11.61 27.05 -16.75
C ASN A 454 -12.41 25.85 -17.29
N ALA A 455 -13.74 25.83 -17.16
CA ALA A 455 -14.60 24.82 -17.79
C ALA A 455 -14.28 24.61 -19.27
N GLY A 456 -14.32 23.33 -19.69
CA GLY A 456 -13.97 22.89 -21.03
C GLY A 456 -12.95 21.76 -21.04
N ARG A 457 -12.51 21.36 -22.25
CA ARG A 457 -11.65 20.19 -22.48
C ARG A 457 -10.29 20.25 -21.79
N GLN A 458 -9.85 21.44 -21.37
CA GLN A 458 -8.59 21.68 -20.68
C GLN A 458 -8.55 21.16 -19.24
N ILE A 459 -9.71 21.05 -18.57
CA ILE A 459 -9.80 20.50 -17.20
C ILE A 459 -10.54 19.16 -17.16
N ASP A 460 -11.35 18.85 -18.18
CA ASP A 460 -12.05 17.57 -18.30
C ASP A 460 -12.30 17.23 -19.77
N ALA A 461 -11.69 16.14 -20.26
CA ALA A 461 -11.77 15.75 -21.67
C ALA A 461 -13.13 15.19 -22.09
N HIS A 462 -13.97 14.77 -21.13
CA HIS A 462 -15.17 13.98 -21.40
C HIS A 462 -16.46 14.67 -20.94
N MET A 463 -16.43 15.38 -19.82
CA MET A 463 -17.58 16.04 -19.22
C MET A 463 -18.33 16.92 -20.23
N SER A 464 -19.66 16.83 -20.19
CA SER A 464 -20.55 17.69 -20.99
C SER A 464 -20.55 19.13 -20.46
N ASP A 465 -21.03 20.08 -21.25
CA ASP A 465 -21.05 21.50 -20.85
C ASP A 465 -21.84 21.74 -19.54
N LYS A 466 -22.98 21.06 -19.39
CA LYS A 466 -23.81 21.05 -18.17
C LYS A 466 -23.07 20.45 -16.96
N GLY A 467 -22.16 19.50 -17.17
CA GLY A 467 -21.42 18.86 -16.10
C GLY A 467 -20.52 19.83 -15.32
N PHE A 468 -20.08 20.92 -15.96
CA PHE A 468 -19.30 21.97 -15.30
C PHE A 468 -20.13 22.90 -14.41
N GLU A 469 -21.46 22.81 -14.44
CA GLU A 469 -22.32 23.51 -13.51
C GLU A 469 -22.46 22.69 -12.22
N VAL A 470 -21.98 23.26 -11.12
CA VAL A 470 -21.99 22.62 -9.80
C VAL A 470 -22.99 23.36 -8.92
N GLN A 471 -23.90 22.60 -8.33
CA GLN A 471 -24.85 23.08 -7.33
C GLN A 471 -24.50 22.52 -5.95
N ILE A 472 -24.59 23.36 -4.93
CA ILE A 472 -24.55 22.98 -3.52
C ILE A 472 -25.58 23.78 -2.73
N GLY A 473 -26.13 23.19 -1.67
CA GLY A 473 -27.10 23.86 -0.82
C GLY A 473 -27.47 23.06 0.41
N ILE A 474 -28.21 23.70 1.32
CA ILE A 474 -28.91 23.06 2.43
C ILE A 474 -30.40 23.22 2.20
N ASP A 475 -31.12 22.10 2.18
CA ASP A 475 -32.56 22.09 1.98
C ASP A 475 -33.26 22.77 3.16
N PRO A 476 -34.12 23.78 2.92
CA PRO A 476 -34.71 24.56 4.00
C PRO A 476 -35.71 23.76 4.85
N GLU A 477 -36.32 22.69 4.34
CA GLU A 477 -37.28 21.89 5.10
C GLU A 477 -36.58 20.86 5.98
N THR A 478 -35.74 20.04 5.36
CA THR A 478 -35.08 18.88 5.96
C THR A 478 -33.77 19.23 6.64
N GLY A 479 -33.11 20.31 6.24
CA GLY A 479 -31.76 20.66 6.65
C GLY A 479 -30.67 19.82 6.00
N PHE A 480 -30.99 18.98 5.01
CA PHE A 480 -30.01 18.12 4.36
C PHE A 480 -29.11 18.90 3.40
N PRO A 481 -27.79 18.63 3.36
CA PRO A 481 -26.98 19.05 2.23
C PRO A 481 -27.48 18.37 0.95
N PHE A 482 -27.64 19.16 -0.11
CA PHE A 482 -27.99 18.68 -1.45
C PHE A 482 -27.10 19.35 -2.49
N GLY A 483 -27.04 18.78 -3.70
CA GLY A 483 -26.27 19.38 -4.78
C GLY A 483 -25.99 18.41 -5.92
N GLY A 484 -25.20 18.87 -6.88
CA GLY A 484 -24.92 18.14 -8.13
C GLY A 484 -26.05 18.25 -9.16
N ASN A 485 -25.90 17.53 -10.26
CA ASN A 485 -26.92 17.33 -11.28
C ASN A 485 -26.71 15.98 -11.99
N ASP A 486 -27.60 15.63 -12.91
CA ASP A 486 -27.56 14.40 -13.73
C ASP A 486 -26.37 14.28 -14.68
N ALA A 487 -25.56 15.33 -14.83
CA ALA A 487 -24.43 15.45 -15.74
C ALA A 487 -23.08 15.57 -15.02
N ASN A 488 -23.04 15.54 -13.69
CA ASN A 488 -21.80 15.66 -12.91
C ASN A 488 -21.62 14.54 -11.86
N CYS A 489 -20.42 14.50 -11.29
CA CYS A 489 -19.93 13.43 -10.43
C CYS A 489 -19.47 13.97 -9.08
N GLY A 490 -20.39 14.57 -8.32
CA GLY A 490 -20.03 15.28 -7.08
C GLY A 490 -19.57 14.39 -5.91
N THR A 491 -19.81 13.08 -5.95
CA THR A 491 -19.49 12.14 -4.84
C THR A 491 -18.42 11.13 -5.26
N TRP A 492 -17.87 10.37 -4.32
CA TRP A 492 -16.85 9.34 -4.57
C TRP A 492 -17.18 8.31 -5.65
N MET A 493 -18.46 8.09 -5.94
CA MET A 493 -18.88 7.31 -7.10
C MET A 493 -18.85 8.18 -8.37
N ASP A 494 -17.65 8.56 -8.83
CA ASP A 494 -17.43 9.69 -9.76
C ASP A 494 -17.05 9.32 -11.21
N LYS A 495 -17.32 8.10 -11.67
CA LYS A 495 -17.02 7.72 -13.05
C LYS A 495 -17.80 8.54 -14.09
N MET A 496 -17.10 9.44 -14.79
CA MET A 496 -17.57 10.11 -16.00
C MET A 496 -17.35 9.20 -17.21
N GLY A 497 -18.41 8.88 -17.94
CA GLY A 497 -18.33 8.07 -19.15
C GLY A 497 -17.47 8.74 -20.22
N SER A 498 -16.69 7.93 -20.95
CA SER A 498 -15.72 8.42 -21.94
C SER A 498 -15.79 7.70 -23.29
N SER A 499 -16.63 6.67 -23.45
CA SER A 499 -16.74 5.92 -24.70
C SER A 499 -17.65 6.64 -25.70
N GLU A 500 -17.11 7.01 -26.85
CA GLU A 500 -17.92 7.47 -27.98
C GLU A 500 -18.68 6.31 -28.63
N LYS A 501 -18.02 5.16 -28.76
CA LYS A 501 -18.58 3.96 -29.40
C LYS A 501 -19.81 3.43 -28.68
N ALA A 502 -19.80 3.44 -27.35
CA ALA A 502 -20.94 3.03 -26.54
C ALA A 502 -21.92 4.19 -26.25
N GLY A 503 -21.63 5.40 -26.73
CA GLY A 503 -22.50 6.57 -26.52
C GLY A 503 -22.55 7.10 -25.08
N THR A 504 -21.55 6.78 -24.25
CA THR A 504 -21.52 7.18 -22.83
C THR A 504 -20.68 8.42 -22.54
N ARG A 505 -19.94 8.94 -23.54
CA ARG A 505 -19.06 10.11 -23.34
C ARG A 505 -19.82 11.32 -22.77
N GLY A 506 -19.33 11.84 -21.64
CA GLY A 506 -19.90 13.01 -20.96
C GLY A 506 -21.16 12.70 -20.14
N THR A 507 -21.55 11.43 -20.03
CA THR A 507 -22.62 10.96 -19.16
C THR A 507 -22.01 10.32 -17.90
N PRO A 508 -22.38 10.77 -16.70
CA PRO A 508 -21.93 10.12 -15.47
C PRO A 508 -22.61 8.76 -15.31
N ALA A 509 -21.84 7.76 -14.86
CA ALA A 509 -22.36 6.43 -14.57
C ALA A 509 -23.25 6.41 -13.32
N THR A 510 -22.83 7.16 -12.31
CA THR A 510 -23.45 7.22 -10.99
C THR A 510 -23.59 8.66 -10.52
N PRO A 511 -24.37 9.52 -11.20
CA PRO A 511 -24.70 10.83 -10.64
C PRO A 511 -25.48 10.60 -9.34
N ARG A 512 -24.92 11.08 -8.22
CA ARG A 512 -25.52 11.02 -6.89
C ARG A 512 -25.85 12.43 -6.42
N ASP A 513 -26.64 13.11 -7.26
CA ASP A 513 -27.17 14.42 -6.98
C ASP A 513 -28.33 14.36 -5.97
N GLY A 514 -28.82 15.52 -5.54
CA GLY A 514 -29.70 15.60 -4.37
C GLY A 514 -28.92 15.33 -3.07
N SER A 515 -29.56 14.69 -2.09
CA SER A 515 -28.97 14.44 -0.77
C SER A 515 -28.42 13.02 -0.65
N ALA A 516 -27.10 12.86 -0.81
CA ALA A 516 -26.41 11.59 -0.59
C ALA A 516 -26.33 11.26 0.91
N VAL A 517 -26.64 10.01 1.27
CA VAL A 517 -26.87 9.58 2.65
C VAL A 517 -25.68 9.87 3.57
N GLU A 518 -24.45 9.67 3.11
CA GLU A 518 -23.24 9.91 3.88
C GLU A 518 -22.98 11.40 4.13
N LEU A 519 -23.35 12.28 3.18
CA LEU A 519 -23.17 13.72 3.35
C LEU A 519 -24.15 14.29 4.37
N VAL A 520 -25.38 13.78 4.40
CA VAL A 520 -26.36 14.16 5.42
C VAL A 520 -25.86 13.78 6.82
N ALA A 521 -25.28 12.58 6.96
CA ALA A 521 -24.73 12.12 8.23
C ALA A 521 -23.48 12.90 8.67
N LEU A 522 -22.56 13.19 7.75
CA LEU A 522 -21.38 14.03 8.02
C LEU A 522 -21.79 15.46 8.42
N ALA A 523 -22.78 16.05 7.74
CA ALA A 523 -23.32 17.37 8.10
C ALA A 523 -23.98 17.36 9.49
N TYR A 524 -24.73 16.32 9.83
CA TYR A 524 -25.30 16.17 11.18
C TYR A 524 -24.23 16.03 12.27
N SER A 525 -23.21 15.18 12.04
CA SER A 525 -22.08 15.04 12.96
C SER A 525 -21.39 16.39 13.17
N THR A 526 -21.11 17.10 12.08
CA THR A 526 -20.48 18.44 12.10
C THR A 526 -21.32 19.44 12.89
N ALA A 527 -22.62 19.53 12.62
CA ALA A 527 -23.52 20.46 13.30
C ALA A 527 -23.55 20.21 14.82
N ARG A 528 -23.63 18.94 15.26
CA ARG A 528 -23.60 18.59 16.68
C ARG A 528 -22.27 18.93 17.34
N TRP A 529 -21.17 18.60 16.66
CA TRP A 529 -19.84 18.88 17.17
C TRP A 529 -19.58 20.39 17.28
N LEU A 530 -19.91 21.17 16.25
CA LEU A 530 -19.78 22.63 16.28
C LEU A 530 -20.66 23.28 17.35
N HIS A 531 -21.87 22.76 17.58
CA HIS A 531 -22.68 23.20 18.71
C HIS A 531 -21.94 23.00 20.05
N ALA A 532 -21.30 21.84 20.25
CA ALA A 532 -20.52 21.57 21.44
C ALA A 532 -19.28 22.49 21.55
N GLN A 533 -18.55 22.70 20.46
CA GLN A 533 -17.38 23.60 20.46
C GLN A 533 -17.77 25.06 20.73
N HIS A 534 -18.91 25.51 20.20
CA HIS A 534 -19.44 26.85 20.49
C HIS A 534 -19.80 27.00 21.96
N ARG A 535 -20.51 26.03 22.55
CA ARG A 535 -20.82 26.03 23.99
C ARG A 535 -19.56 26.02 24.87
N ALA A 536 -18.50 25.37 24.40
CA ALA A 536 -17.19 25.36 25.06
C ALA A 536 -16.36 26.63 24.79
N ARG A 537 -16.89 27.62 24.06
CA ARG A 537 -16.21 28.86 23.65
C ARG A 537 -14.94 28.65 22.82
N ARG A 538 -14.87 27.52 22.09
CA ARG A 538 -13.77 27.16 21.19
C ARG A 538 -14.08 27.48 19.72
N TYR A 539 -15.36 27.66 19.41
CA TYR A 539 -15.83 28.06 18.08
C TYR A 539 -16.71 29.31 18.21
N PRO A 540 -16.33 30.45 17.60
CA PRO A 540 -16.99 31.73 17.89
C PRO A 540 -18.41 31.83 17.31
N HIS A 541 -18.69 31.11 16.23
CA HIS A 541 -19.98 31.18 15.54
C HIS A 541 -21.03 30.29 16.20
N ALA A 542 -22.26 30.79 16.32
CA ALA A 542 -23.37 30.08 16.98
C ALA A 542 -24.17 29.15 16.04
N GLY A 543 -23.99 29.30 14.72
CA GLY A 543 -24.80 28.63 13.72
C GLY A 543 -24.49 29.08 12.30
N LEU A 544 -25.37 28.69 11.38
CA LEU A 544 -25.32 29.05 9.98
C LEU A 544 -25.97 30.42 9.75
N VAL A 545 -25.46 31.19 8.80
CA VAL A 545 -25.99 32.50 8.42
C VAL A 545 -26.13 32.60 6.90
N ARG A 546 -27.32 32.99 6.45
CA ARG A 546 -27.65 33.28 5.05
C ARG A 546 -28.03 34.75 4.92
N ARG A 547 -27.51 35.43 3.90
CA ARG A 547 -27.89 36.81 3.56
C ARG A 547 -28.81 36.82 2.34
N HIS A 548 -30.00 37.38 2.52
CA HIS A 548 -30.96 37.58 1.44
C HIS A 548 -30.59 38.82 0.60
N ARG A 549 -31.15 38.93 -0.61
CA ARG A 549 -30.88 40.05 -1.52
C ARG A 549 -31.33 41.40 -0.95
N ASP A 550 -32.35 41.41 -0.10
CA ASP A 550 -32.87 42.57 0.61
C ASP A 550 -32.04 42.95 1.85
N GLY A 551 -30.93 42.25 2.11
CA GLY A 551 -30.06 42.46 3.26
C GLY A 551 -30.52 41.76 4.54
N ARG A 552 -31.70 41.13 4.56
CA ARG A 552 -32.16 40.35 5.72
C ARG A 552 -31.24 39.16 5.96
N LEU A 553 -31.00 38.84 7.22
CA LEU A 553 -30.28 37.64 7.63
C LEU A 553 -31.26 36.56 8.09
N THR A 554 -31.03 35.34 7.65
CA THR A 554 -31.61 34.14 8.27
C THR A 554 -30.49 33.36 8.90
N SER A 555 -30.65 32.94 10.15
CA SER A 555 -29.66 32.13 10.84
C SER A 555 -30.30 30.93 11.51
N TRP A 556 -29.56 29.81 11.50
CA TRP A 556 -29.93 28.59 12.21
C TRP A 556 -28.85 28.26 13.23
N PRO A 557 -29.14 28.26 14.54
CA PRO A 557 -28.23 27.71 15.52
C PRO A 557 -27.83 26.28 15.14
N PHE A 558 -26.57 25.89 15.38
CA PHE A 558 -26.10 24.55 15.00
C PHE A 558 -26.96 23.42 15.59
N ALA A 559 -27.42 23.57 16.84
CA ALA A 559 -28.35 22.63 17.46
C ALA A 559 -29.70 22.52 16.72
N ALA A 560 -30.23 23.64 16.24
CA ALA A 560 -31.49 23.66 15.49
C ALA A 560 -31.33 23.04 14.10
N TRP A 561 -30.17 23.22 13.46
CA TRP A 561 -29.85 22.56 12.19
C TRP A 561 -29.72 21.04 12.38
N ALA A 562 -28.94 20.59 13.37
CA ALA A 562 -28.80 19.16 13.68
C ALA A 562 -30.16 18.50 13.99
N GLU A 563 -31.01 19.16 14.77
CA GLU A 563 -32.35 18.66 15.10
C GLU A 563 -33.31 18.65 13.89
N ARG A 564 -33.12 19.56 12.92
CA ARG A 564 -33.87 19.53 11.66
C ARG A 564 -33.51 18.28 10.84
N ILE A 565 -32.22 18.00 10.67
CA ILE A 565 -31.72 16.80 9.99
C ILE A 565 -32.28 15.55 10.68
N ARG A 566 -32.10 15.43 12.00
CA ARG A 566 -32.51 14.26 12.79
C ARG A 566 -34.00 13.93 12.61
N ARG A 567 -34.88 14.95 12.63
CA ARG A 567 -36.33 14.75 12.51
C ARG A 567 -36.78 14.27 11.12
N HIS A 568 -36.00 14.55 10.09
CA HIS A 568 -36.35 14.21 8.71
C HIS A 568 -35.64 12.95 8.19
N PHE A 569 -34.47 12.61 8.75
CA PHE A 569 -33.59 11.57 8.22
C PHE A 569 -34.29 10.21 8.03
N GLU A 570 -34.83 9.64 9.11
CA GLU A 570 -35.52 8.34 9.07
C GLU A 570 -36.67 8.34 8.06
N ARG A 571 -37.49 9.39 8.02
CA ARG A 571 -38.62 9.50 7.08
C ARG A 571 -38.16 9.55 5.62
N ALA A 572 -37.04 10.19 5.35
CA ALA A 572 -36.54 10.42 3.99
C ALA A 572 -35.76 9.23 3.42
N PHE A 573 -35.05 8.47 4.27
CA PHE A 573 -34.12 7.42 3.86
C PHE A 573 -34.57 6.00 4.15
N TRP A 574 -35.37 5.75 5.20
CA TRP A 574 -35.75 4.38 5.57
C TRP A 574 -36.80 3.79 4.62
N VAL A 575 -36.54 2.57 4.13
CA VAL A 575 -37.50 1.76 3.37
C VAL A 575 -37.97 0.57 4.23
N PRO A 576 -39.24 0.51 4.67
CA PRO A 576 -39.72 -0.52 5.59
C PRO A 576 -39.73 -1.93 4.97
N PRO A 577 -39.66 -2.98 5.81
CA PRO A 577 -39.62 -4.39 5.36
C PRO A 577 -40.90 -4.83 4.63
N ALA A 578 -42.03 -4.21 4.94
CA ALA A 578 -43.30 -4.43 4.27
C ALA A 578 -43.72 -3.13 3.55
N PRO A 579 -44.42 -3.24 2.39
CA PRO A 579 -45.06 -2.08 1.77
C PRO A 579 -45.95 -1.34 2.76
N SER A 580 -45.88 -0.01 2.72
CA SER A 580 -46.69 0.86 3.56
C SER A 580 -47.36 1.94 2.71
N ALA A 581 -48.49 2.47 3.17
CA ALA A 581 -49.13 3.62 2.54
C ALA A 581 -48.26 4.89 2.58
N ALA A 582 -47.20 4.90 3.39
CA ALA A 582 -46.23 5.98 3.48
C ALA A 582 -45.08 5.85 2.46
N ASP A 583 -45.02 4.76 1.69
CA ASP A 583 -44.03 4.59 0.63
C ASP A 583 -44.31 5.65 -0.46
N ALA A 584 -43.40 6.62 -0.63
CA ALA A 584 -43.61 7.69 -1.60
C ALA A 584 -43.56 7.21 -3.06
N ARG A 585 -42.72 6.20 -3.35
CA ARG A 585 -42.51 5.61 -4.68
C ARG A 585 -42.35 4.09 -4.58
N PRO A 586 -43.40 3.35 -4.20
CA PRO A 586 -43.31 1.90 -4.02
C PRO A 586 -42.98 1.17 -5.34
N ASP A 587 -43.24 1.80 -6.48
CA ASP A 587 -42.90 1.35 -7.82
C ASP A 587 -41.39 1.30 -8.08
N LEU A 588 -40.59 2.04 -7.32
CA LEU A 588 -39.13 2.11 -7.46
C LEU A 588 -38.38 1.25 -6.42
N VAL A 589 -39.10 0.60 -5.51
CA VAL A 589 -38.49 -0.16 -4.40
C VAL A 589 -38.17 -1.58 -4.85
N HIS A 590 -36.89 -1.85 -5.13
CA HIS A 590 -36.40 -3.20 -5.44
C HIS A 590 -36.11 -4.02 -4.17
N ARG A 591 -35.39 -3.43 -3.20
CA ARG A 591 -35.09 -4.03 -1.90
C ARG A 591 -35.79 -3.28 -0.77
N ARG A 592 -36.17 -4.01 0.27
CA ARG A 592 -36.80 -3.49 1.48
C ARG A 592 -35.94 -3.73 2.70
N ALA A 593 -36.25 -3.00 3.77
CA ALA A 593 -35.40 -2.91 4.95
C ALA A 593 -33.99 -2.42 4.61
N ILE A 594 -33.94 -1.30 3.91
CA ILE A 594 -32.72 -0.62 3.50
C ILE A 594 -32.82 0.85 3.89
N TYR A 595 -31.67 1.52 3.94
CA TYR A 595 -31.63 2.97 3.81
C TYR A 595 -31.27 3.29 2.37
N LYS A 596 -32.07 4.19 1.78
CA LYS A 596 -31.86 4.75 0.45
C LYS A 596 -30.44 5.31 0.30
N ASP A 597 -29.92 5.26 -0.92
CA ASP A 597 -28.59 5.78 -1.22
C ASP A 597 -28.56 7.31 -1.31
N THR A 598 -29.61 7.87 -1.93
CA THR A 598 -29.83 9.32 -2.06
C THR A 598 -31.28 9.67 -1.71
N HIS A 599 -31.54 10.95 -1.48
CA HIS A 599 -32.88 11.52 -1.41
C HIS A 599 -33.02 12.69 -2.38
N GLY A 600 -33.97 12.57 -3.30
CA GLY A 600 -34.27 13.62 -4.28
C GLY A 600 -33.26 13.70 -5.41
N ALA A 601 -32.63 12.59 -5.79
CA ALA A 601 -31.78 12.56 -6.98
C ALA A 601 -32.59 12.79 -8.26
N SER A 602 -31.96 13.41 -9.26
CA SER A 602 -32.53 13.64 -10.60
C SER A 602 -33.02 12.36 -11.28
N ARG A 603 -32.39 11.21 -10.97
CA ARG A 603 -32.80 9.86 -11.38
C ARG A 603 -33.55 9.21 -10.22
N PRO A 604 -34.90 9.21 -10.18
CA PRO A 604 -35.64 8.84 -8.97
C PRO A 604 -35.44 7.39 -8.51
N TRP A 605 -35.08 6.47 -9.42
CA TRP A 605 -34.79 5.08 -9.08
C TRP A 605 -33.45 4.93 -8.33
N ALA A 606 -32.51 5.86 -8.52
CA ALA A 606 -31.19 5.82 -7.88
C ALA A 606 -31.30 5.98 -6.35
N ASP A 607 -32.28 6.75 -5.88
CA ASP A 607 -32.63 6.87 -4.46
C ASP A 607 -32.81 5.49 -3.79
N TYR A 608 -33.43 4.54 -4.48
CA TYR A 608 -33.86 3.25 -3.92
C TYR A 608 -32.90 2.09 -4.17
N GLN A 609 -31.72 2.35 -4.75
CA GLN A 609 -30.71 1.33 -4.95
C GLN A 609 -30.04 0.94 -3.62
N LEU A 610 -29.90 -0.36 -3.38
CA LEU A 610 -29.12 -0.87 -2.26
C LEU A 610 -27.62 -0.75 -2.60
N ARG A 611 -26.93 0.15 -1.88
CA ARG A 611 -25.50 0.44 -2.05
C ARG A 611 -24.75 0.44 -0.71
N CYS A 612 -23.42 0.48 -0.81
CA CYS A 612 -22.50 0.44 0.33
C CYS A 612 -22.29 1.78 1.06
N ASN A 613 -23.10 2.82 0.77
CA ASN A 613 -22.89 4.18 1.31
C ASN A 613 -23.55 4.42 2.67
N PHE A 614 -24.74 3.88 2.93
CA PHE A 614 -25.43 4.10 4.21
C PHE A 614 -24.69 3.51 5.44
N PRO A 615 -23.87 2.44 5.35
CA PRO A 615 -23.01 2.04 6.46
C PRO A 615 -21.98 3.11 6.83
N VAL A 616 -21.53 3.93 5.87
CA VAL A 616 -20.68 5.10 6.15
C VAL A 616 -21.43 6.10 7.01
N ALA A 617 -22.67 6.43 6.63
CA ALA A 617 -23.55 7.32 7.39
C ALA A 617 -23.78 6.80 8.83
N MET A 618 -24.03 5.50 8.98
CA MET A 618 -24.19 4.83 10.26
C MET A 618 -22.95 4.88 11.15
N ALA A 619 -21.76 4.73 10.57
CA ALA A 619 -20.51 4.76 11.31
C ALA A 619 -20.13 6.16 11.79
N VAL A 620 -20.43 7.21 11.01
CA VAL A 620 -20.10 8.60 11.39
C VAL A 620 -21.15 9.24 12.30
N ALA A 621 -22.42 8.83 12.18
CA ALA A 621 -23.54 9.41 12.93
C ALA A 621 -24.59 8.35 13.33
N PRO A 622 -24.26 7.40 14.22
CA PRO A 622 -25.17 6.32 14.61
C PRO A 622 -26.48 6.85 15.23
N ASP A 623 -26.42 8.00 15.92
CA ASP A 623 -27.58 8.63 16.58
C ASP A 623 -28.68 9.14 15.61
N LEU A 624 -28.45 9.10 14.29
CA LEU A 624 -29.48 9.39 13.28
C LEU A 624 -30.45 8.23 13.04
N PHE A 625 -30.08 7.02 13.46
CA PHE A 625 -30.75 5.80 13.03
C PHE A 625 -31.51 5.16 14.18
N ASP A 626 -32.68 4.58 13.87
CA ASP A 626 -33.30 3.61 14.77
C ASP A 626 -32.42 2.34 14.83
N PRO A 627 -31.99 1.91 16.03
CA PRO A 627 -31.05 0.80 16.20
C PRO A 627 -31.51 -0.53 15.59
N LYS A 628 -32.82 -0.80 15.58
CA LYS A 628 -33.38 -2.05 15.04
C LYS A 628 -33.47 -2.00 13.51
N ARG A 629 -33.88 -0.86 12.96
CA ARG A 629 -33.90 -0.62 11.50
C ARG A 629 -32.48 -0.65 10.93
N ALA A 630 -31.54 0.01 11.61
CA ALA A 630 -30.13 0.00 11.25
C ALA A 630 -29.57 -1.43 11.19
N TRP A 631 -29.85 -2.23 12.23
CA TRP A 631 -29.42 -3.62 12.27
C TRP A 631 -29.96 -4.44 11.09
N LEU A 632 -31.26 -4.30 10.79
CA LEU A 632 -31.89 -5.02 9.68
C LEU A 632 -31.30 -4.62 8.32
N ALA A 633 -31.01 -3.34 8.10
CA ALA A 633 -30.34 -2.88 6.89
C ALA A 633 -28.90 -3.41 6.79
N LEU A 634 -28.16 -3.45 7.89
CA LEU A 634 -26.81 -4.00 7.93
C LEU A 634 -26.79 -5.52 7.67
N ASP A 635 -27.79 -6.27 8.13
CA ASP A 635 -27.94 -7.69 7.78
C ASP A 635 -28.17 -7.88 6.26
N ASN A 636 -28.82 -6.94 5.59
CA ASN A 636 -28.91 -6.93 4.12
C ASN A 636 -27.56 -6.67 3.44
N VAL A 637 -26.69 -5.81 4.00
CA VAL A 637 -25.32 -5.62 3.48
C VAL A 637 -24.53 -6.91 3.61
N GLU A 638 -24.56 -7.54 4.79
CA GLU A 638 -23.87 -8.80 5.06
C GLU A 638 -24.26 -9.89 4.05
N ARG A 639 -25.55 -9.99 3.75
CA ARG A 639 -26.10 -11.03 2.88
C ARG A 639 -25.93 -10.75 1.38
N LEU A 640 -26.01 -9.49 0.97
CA LEU A 640 -26.18 -9.14 -0.45
C LEU A 640 -24.99 -8.39 -1.05
N LEU A 641 -24.26 -7.61 -0.24
CA LEU A 641 -23.20 -6.73 -0.74
C LEU A 641 -21.81 -7.16 -0.30
N LEU A 642 -21.67 -7.93 0.79
CA LEU A 642 -20.36 -8.29 1.31
C LEU A 642 -19.60 -9.20 0.33
N GLY A 643 -18.41 -8.77 -0.07
CA GLY A 643 -17.43 -9.56 -0.80
C GLY A 643 -16.30 -10.05 0.11
N PRO A 644 -15.33 -10.83 -0.43
CA PRO A 644 -14.23 -11.36 0.38
C PRO A 644 -13.29 -10.27 0.92
N LEU A 645 -12.99 -9.24 0.12
CA LEU A 645 -12.09 -8.15 0.50
C LEU A 645 -12.78 -6.79 0.61
N GLY A 646 -13.94 -6.63 -0.02
CA GLY A 646 -14.64 -5.34 -0.10
C GLY A 646 -16.16 -5.48 -0.04
N VAL A 647 -16.85 -4.38 -0.27
CA VAL A 647 -18.31 -4.31 -0.35
C VAL A 647 -18.70 -3.92 -1.76
N LYS A 648 -19.61 -4.69 -2.38
CA LYS A 648 -20.16 -4.40 -3.70
C LYS A 648 -20.80 -3.03 -3.70
N THR A 649 -20.51 -2.26 -4.75
CA THR A 649 -21.01 -0.88 -4.90
C THR A 649 -22.47 -0.80 -5.28
N LEU A 650 -23.06 -1.90 -5.77
CA LEU A 650 -24.46 -2.05 -6.11
C LEU A 650 -24.93 -3.50 -5.84
N ASP A 651 -26.20 -3.66 -5.48
CA ASP A 651 -26.86 -4.97 -5.33
C ASP A 651 -26.77 -5.83 -6.61
N PRO A 652 -26.25 -7.08 -6.52
CA PRO A 652 -26.16 -7.99 -7.66
C PRO A 652 -27.45 -8.27 -8.43
N ALA A 653 -28.61 -8.09 -7.78
CA ALA A 653 -29.91 -8.28 -8.42
C ALA A 653 -30.44 -7.02 -9.13
N ASP A 654 -29.74 -5.88 -9.03
CA ASP A 654 -30.07 -4.67 -9.77
C ASP A 654 -29.70 -4.84 -11.26
N TRP A 655 -30.54 -4.33 -12.16
CA TRP A 655 -30.36 -4.44 -13.61
C TRP A 655 -29.04 -3.78 -14.10
N ALA A 656 -28.57 -2.76 -13.38
CA ALA A 656 -27.35 -2.03 -13.69
C ALA A 656 -26.07 -2.71 -13.16
N TYR A 657 -26.18 -3.81 -12.40
CA TYR A 657 -25.02 -4.47 -11.80
C TYR A 657 -24.09 -5.09 -12.85
N ARG A 658 -22.81 -4.72 -12.80
CA ARG A 658 -21.70 -5.29 -13.59
C ARG A 658 -20.45 -5.36 -12.71
N GLY A 659 -20.19 -6.53 -12.12
CA GLY A 659 -19.15 -6.70 -11.08
C GLY A 659 -17.69 -6.73 -11.56
N THR A 660 -17.43 -6.82 -12.87
CA THR A 660 -16.06 -6.90 -13.42
C THR A 660 -15.67 -5.57 -14.07
N TYR A 661 -14.77 -4.82 -13.44
CA TYR A 661 -14.22 -3.57 -13.96
C TYR A 661 -13.02 -3.83 -14.87
N ASP A 662 -13.17 -3.38 -16.12
CA ASP A 662 -12.12 -3.29 -17.13
C ASP A 662 -12.16 -1.86 -17.70
N ASN A 663 -11.09 -1.10 -17.49
CA ASN A 663 -11.02 0.29 -17.97
C ASN A 663 -10.55 0.38 -19.43
N ALA A 664 -10.01 -0.71 -19.98
CA ALA A 664 -9.56 -0.84 -21.35
C ALA A 664 -10.65 -1.40 -22.29
N ASP A 665 -11.80 -1.83 -21.76
CA ASP A 665 -12.95 -2.30 -22.52
C ASP A 665 -13.42 -1.25 -23.53
N ASP A 666 -13.12 -1.43 -24.82
CA ASP A 666 -13.59 -0.60 -25.92
C ASP A 666 -14.75 -1.28 -26.68
N SER A 667 -15.63 -1.98 -25.97
CA SER A 667 -16.85 -2.54 -26.55
C SER A 667 -17.90 -1.45 -26.82
N ALA A 668 -19.01 -1.86 -27.44
CA ALA A 668 -20.18 -1.00 -27.62
C ALA A 668 -21.18 -1.13 -26.46
N ASP A 669 -20.87 -1.88 -25.39
CA ASP A 669 -21.76 -2.03 -24.24
C ASP A 669 -21.65 -0.80 -23.33
N PRO A 670 -22.70 0.05 -23.24
CA PRO A 670 -22.67 1.26 -22.43
C PRO A 670 -22.53 0.99 -20.93
N ALA A 671 -22.81 -0.23 -20.46
CA ALA A 671 -22.70 -0.57 -19.04
C ALA A 671 -21.25 -0.74 -18.57
N VAL A 672 -20.32 -1.10 -19.48
CA VAL A 672 -18.94 -1.47 -19.11
C VAL A 672 -17.86 -0.72 -19.89
N ALA A 673 -18.15 -0.22 -21.09
CA ALA A 673 -17.15 0.41 -21.94
C ALA A 673 -16.39 1.55 -21.23
N HIS A 674 -15.07 1.54 -21.37
CA HIS A 674 -14.11 2.41 -20.67
C HIS A 674 -14.31 2.43 -19.15
N GLY A 675 -14.73 1.30 -18.58
CA GLY A 675 -14.93 1.14 -17.16
C GLY A 675 -16.13 1.90 -16.59
N PHE A 676 -17.21 2.09 -17.37
CA PHE A 676 -18.43 2.79 -16.93
C PHE A 676 -19.03 2.18 -15.64
N ASN A 677 -18.81 0.89 -15.40
CA ASN A 677 -19.25 0.17 -14.22
C ASN A 677 -18.38 0.33 -12.95
N TYR A 678 -17.43 1.27 -12.91
CA TYR A 678 -16.49 1.45 -11.78
C TYR A 678 -17.16 1.45 -10.38
N HIS A 679 -18.39 1.96 -10.29
CA HIS A 679 -19.22 1.97 -9.07
C HIS A 679 -20.59 1.30 -9.25
N GLN A 680 -20.69 0.32 -10.14
CA GLN A 680 -21.93 -0.39 -10.44
C GLN A 680 -21.79 -1.90 -10.22
N GLY A 681 -21.02 -2.33 -9.22
CA GLY A 681 -20.82 -3.74 -8.93
C GLY A 681 -19.47 -4.10 -8.32
N PRO A 682 -18.34 -3.53 -8.78
CA PRO A 682 -17.03 -3.82 -8.21
C PRO A 682 -17.03 -3.67 -6.69
N GLU A 683 -16.21 -4.49 -6.04
CA GLU A 683 -16.13 -4.61 -4.60
C GLU A 683 -15.05 -3.66 -4.07
N TRP A 684 -15.47 -2.58 -3.42
CA TRP A 684 -14.56 -1.57 -2.90
C TRP A 684 -14.15 -1.89 -1.47
N VAL A 685 -12.87 -1.69 -1.14
CA VAL A 685 -12.33 -2.13 0.16
C VAL A 685 -12.62 -1.12 1.28
N TRP A 686 -12.50 0.19 1.03
CA TRP A 686 -12.70 1.21 2.07
C TRP A 686 -14.10 1.19 2.74
N PRO A 687 -15.23 0.92 2.04
CA PRO A 687 -16.54 0.84 2.69
C PRO A 687 -16.66 -0.32 3.67
N LEU A 688 -15.82 -1.36 3.54
CA LEU A 688 -15.81 -2.49 4.47
C LEU A 688 -15.46 -2.03 5.89
N GLY A 689 -14.49 -1.14 6.03
CA GLY A 689 -14.12 -0.58 7.34
C GLY A 689 -15.29 0.14 8.00
N PHE A 690 -16.00 0.98 7.24
CA PHE A 690 -17.18 1.68 7.74
C PHE A 690 -18.36 0.75 8.04
N TYR A 691 -18.57 -0.29 7.21
CA TYR A 691 -19.56 -1.34 7.51
C TYR A 691 -19.29 -2.03 8.85
N LEU A 692 -18.05 -2.43 9.12
CA LEU A 692 -17.69 -3.07 10.38
C LEU A 692 -17.89 -2.14 11.58
N ARG A 693 -17.53 -0.86 11.43
CA ARG A 693 -17.76 0.16 12.47
C ARG A 693 -19.25 0.38 12.73
N ALA A 694 -20.07 0.43 11.68
CA ALA A 694 -21.53 0.51 11.80
C ALA A 694 -22.11 -0.72 12.51
N ARG A 695 -21.66 -1.94 12.15
CA ARG A 695 -22.08 -3.17 12.87
C ARG A 695 -21.76 -3.06 14.36
N LEU A 696 -20.57 -2.61 14.72
CA LEU A 696 -20.18 -2.45 16.13
C LEU A 696 -21.05 -1.42 16.87
N ALA A 697 -21.34 -0.27 16.25
CA ALA A 697 -22.15 0.78 16.85
C ALA A 697 -23.53 0.28 17.29
N PHE A 698 -24.19 -0.56 16.48
CA PHE A 698 -25.53 -1.09 16.79
C PHE A 698 -25.55 -2.46 17.48
N ALA A 699 -24.40 -3.12 17.64
CA ALA A 699 -24.36 -4.50 18.14
C ALA A 699 -24.85 -4.65 19.58
N HIS A 700 -24.57 -3.66 20.43
CA HIS A 700 -24.95 -3.71 21.84
C HIS A 700 -26.47 -3.67 22.01
N GLU A 701 -27.12 -2.68 21.41
CA GLU A 701 -28.56 -2.44 21.54
C GLU A 701 -29.41 -3.56 20.93
N ASN A 702 -28.81 -4.35 20.03
CA ASN A 702 -29.42 -5.52 19.42
C ASN A 702 -29.04 -6.85 20.10
N GLY A 703 -28.27 -6.83 21.20
CA GLY A 703 -27.87 -8.05 21.92
C GLY A 703 -26.93 -8.96 21.12
N ARG A 704 -26.16 -8.39 20.18
CA ARG A 704 -25.30 -9.13 19.21
C ARG A 704 -23.80 -8.90 19.42
N HIS A 705 -23.41 -8.09 20.40
CA HIS A 705 -22.04 -7.60 20.61
C HIS A 705 -20.93 -8.66 20.44
N ALA A 706 -20.97 -9.75 21.21
CA ALA A 706 -19.92 -10.79 21.16
C ALA A 706 -19.79 -11.42 19.77
N ARG A 707 -20.93 -11.79 19.17
CA ARG A 707 -20.99 -12.34 17.81
C ARG A 707 -20.47 -11.35 16.77
N THR A 708 -20.79 -10.06 16.92
CA THR A 708 -20.31 -9.02 15.99
C THR A 708 -18.81 -8.86 16.05
N VAL A 709 -18.21 -8.84 17.24
CA VAL A 709 -16.75 -8.73 17.39
C VAL A 709 -16.06 -9.94 16.74
N ALA A 710 -16.55 -11.16 16.98
CA ALA A 710 -16.01 -12.37 16.36
C ALA A 710 -16.15 -12.36 14.83
N ALA A 711 -17.34 -12.04 14.32
CA ALA A 711 -17.60 -11.95 12.89
C ALA A 711 -16.72 -10.90 12.21
N ALA A 712 -16.53 -9.74 12.83
CA ALA A 712 -15.69 -8.68 12.29
C ALA A 712 -14.22 -9.08 12.18
N TYR A 713 -13.65 -9.80 13.16
CA TYR A 713 -12.30 -10.37 13.03
C TYR A 713 -12.21 -11.39 11.89
N ALA A 714 -13.24 -12.23 11.71
CA ALA A 714 -13.30 -13.17 10.59
C ALA A 714 -13.35 -12.42 9.25
N THR A 715 -14.14 -11.35 9.14
CA THR A 715 -14.22 -10.50 7.95
C THR A 715 -12.91 -9.76 7.64
N LEU A 716 -12.12 -9.40 8.66
CA LEU A 716 -10.80 -8.78 8.47
C LEU A 716 -9.69 -9.79 8.12
N GLY A 717 -9.91 -11.09 8.35
CA GLY A 717 -8.93 -12.15 8.06
C GLY A 717 -8.43 -12.17 6.62
N PRO A 718 -9.32 -12.11 5.60
CA PRO A 718 -8.93 -11.98 4.21
C PRO A 718 -8.05 -10.77 3.89
N LEU A 719 -8.28 -9.62 4.53
CA LEU A 719 -7.45 -8.41 4.33
C LEU A 719 -6.04 -8.62 4.89
N LEU A 720 -5.90 -9.31 6.02
CA LEU A 720 -4.59 -9.72 6.53
C LEU A 720 -3.87 -10.69 5.57
N ALA A 721 -4.61 -11.60 4.94
CA ALA A 721 -4.03 -12.47 3.92
C ALA A 721 -3.54 -11.65 2.72
N GLU A 722 -4.37 -10.74 2.19
CA GLU A 722 -4.03 -9.90 1.03
C GLU A 722 -2.81 -9.00 1.29
N ILE A 723 -2.76 -8.30 2.44
CA ILE A 723 -1.61 -7.42 2.74
C ILE A 723 -0.30 -8.21 2.91
N ARG A 724 -0.38 -9.50 3.28
CA ARG A 724 0.77 -10.42 3.38
C ARG A 724 1.16 -11.04 2.03
N SER A 725 0.24 -11.29 1.12
CA SER A 725 0.55 -11.89 -0.18
C SER A 725 0.86 -10.84 -1.25
N SER A 726 0.29 -9.65 -1.15
CA SER A 726 0.47 -8.57 -2.13
C SER A 726 1.95 -8.17 -2.21
N PRO A 727 2.55 -8.13 -3.42
CA PRO A 727 3.90 -7.61 -3.61
C PRO A 727 4.06 -6.16 -3.11
N TRP A 728 2.94 -5.42 -3.09
CA TRP A 728 2.89 -4.03 -2.65
C TRP A 728 2.77 -3.87 -1.13
N ARG A 729 2.47 -4.93 -0.37
CA ARG A 729 2.22 -4.88 1.08
C ARG A 729 1.17 -3.85 1.51
N GLY A 730 0.15 -3.66 0.68
CA GLY A 730 -0.99 -2.80 0.96
C GLY A 730 -2.30 -3.49 0.56
N LEU A 731 -3.43 -2.83 0.84
CA LEU A 731 -4.75 -3.28 0.42
C LEU A 731 -5.17 -2.59 -0.88
N PRO A 732 -5.79 -3.31 -1.83
CA PRO A 732 -6.20 -2.73 -3.09
C PRO A 732 -7.32 -1.70 -2.91
N GLU A 733 -7.52 -0.89 -3.94
CA GLU A 733 -8.64 0.04 -4.02
C GLU A 733 -9.96 -0.71 -4.12
N LEU A 734 -10.00 -1.70 -5.01
CA LEU A 734 -11.17 -2.51 -5.31
C LEU A 734 -10.76 -3.89 -5.83
N THR A 735 -11.72 -4.80 -5.81
CA THR A 735 -11.67 -6.08 -6.51
C THR A 735 -12.83 -6.19 -7.48
N ASN A 736 -12.67 -7.06 -8.47
CA ASN A 736 -13.79 -7.51 -9.28
C ASN A 736 -14.68 -8.45 -8.45
N GLU A 737 -15.80 -8.86 -9.03
CA GLU A 737 -16.79 -9.73 -8.41
C GLU A 737 -16.17 -10.94 -7.69
N GLY A 738 -16.63 -11.19 -6.46
CA GLY A 738 -16.19 -12.35 -5.68
C GLY A 738 -14.73 -12.26 -5.21
N GLY A 739 -14.20 -11.05 -5.04
CA GLY A 739 -12.80 -10.82 -4.65
C GLY A 739 -11.79 -11.08 -5.76
N ALA A 740 -12.23 -11.21 -7.02
CA ALA A 740 -11.34 -11.45 -8.14
C ALA A 740 -10.36 -10.28 -8.34
N PHE A 741 -9.13 -10.61 -8.74
CA PHE A 741 -8.10 -9.62 -9.03
C PHE A 741 -8.58 -8.66 -10.13
N CYS A 742 -8.40 -7.36 -9.90
CA CYS A 742 -8.61 -6.32 -10.90
C CYS A 742 -7.26 -5.70 -11.28
N GLU A 743 -6.91 -5.75 -12.56
CA GLU A 743 -5.64 -5.24 -13.07
C GLU A 743 -5.55 -3.71 -13.07
N HIS A 744 -6.70 -3.04 -13.19
CA HIS A 744 -6.81 -1.58 -13.21
C HIS A 744 -6.97 -0.97 -11.81
N SER A 745 -7.06 -1.80 -10.76
CA SER A 745 -7.14 -1.33 -9.40
C SER A 745 -5.77 -0.91 -8.88
N CYS A 746 -5.70 0.23 -8.17
CA CYS A 746 -4.52 0.51 -7.36
C CYS A 746 -4.26 -0.64 -6.39
N ARG A 747 -3.03 -1.15 -6.38
CA ARG A 747 -2.63 -2.32 -5.58
C ARG A 747 -2.46 -1.99 -4.09
N THR A 748 -2.36 -0.72 -3.78
CA THR A 748 -2.32 -0.17 -2.42
C THR A 748 -3.05 1.17 -2.40
N GLN A 749 -4.05 1.30 -1.55
CA GLN A 749 -4.88 2.49 -1.42
C GLN A 749 -4.88 3.00 0.03
N ALA A 750 -4.74 4.32 0.18
CA ALA A 750 -4.86 5.04 1.43
C ALA A 750 -6.16 4.74 2.19
N TRP A 751 -7.33 4.95 1.60
CA TRP A 751 -8.63 4.83 2.26
C TRP A 751 -8.95 3.39 2.65
N SER A 752 -8.47 2.42 1.88
CA SER A 752 -8.70 0.99 2.12
C SER A 752 -7.97 0.58 3.39
N SER A 753 -6.70 0.97 3.48
CA SER A 753 -5.86 0.68 4.64
C SER A 753 -6.30 1.50 5.86
N ALA A 754 -6.67 2.77 5.67
CA ALA A 754 -7.17 3.64 6.72
C ALA A 754 -8.46 3.10 7.35
N ALA A 755 -9.48 2.83 6.54
CA ALA A 755 -10.78 2.37 7.03
C ALA A 755 -10.68 0.99 7.71
N ALA A 756 -9.83 0.10 7.19
CA ALA A 756 -9.55 -1.18 7.84
C ALA A 756 -8.86 -0.98 9.21
N LEU A 757 -7.92 -0.02 9.31
CA LEU A 757 -7.22 0.29 10.56
C LEU A 757 -8.17 0.91 11.59
N GLU A 758 -9.07 1.79 11.16
CA GLU A 758 -10.12 2.36 12.01
C GLU A 758 -11.08 1.29 12.54
N ALA A 759 -11.52 0.37 11.68
CA ALA A 759 -12.36 -0.75 12.12
C ALA A 759 -11.62 -1.65 13.12
N LEU A 760 -10.35 -1.95 12.87
CA LEU A 760 -9.52 -2.76 13.77
C LEU A 760 -9.30 -2.07 15.12
N HIS A 761 -9.14 -0.74 15.11
CA HIS A 761 -9.03 0.07 16.33
C HIS A 761 -10.32 0.02 17.16
N ASP A 762 -11.46 0.30 16.53
CA ASP A 762 -12.77 0.28 17.19
C ASP A 762 -13.11 -1.12 17.73
N LEU A 763 -12.75 -2.19 17.00
CA LEU A 763 -12.85 -3.57 17.48
C LEU A 763 -12.01 -3.82 18.74
N ALA A 764 -10.77 -3.32 18.76
CA ALA A 764 -9.89 -3.49 19.91
C ALA A 764 -10.45 -2.75 21.15
N LEU A 765 -11.05 -1.57 20.96
CA LEU A 765 -11.72 -0.83 22.02
C LEU A 765 -12.98 -1.58 22.50
N ALA A 766 -13.84 -2.04 21.59
CA ALA A 766 -15.05 -2.80 21.90
C ALA A 766 -14.74 -4.05 22.74
N ARG A 767 -13.73 -4.83 22.33
CA ARG A 767 -13.28 -6.03 23.04
C ARG A 767 -12.73 -5.72 24.43
N ARG A 768 -12.06 -4.58 24.62
CA ARG A 768 -11.55 -4.15 25.94
C ARG A 768 -12.68 -3.67 26.86
N ALA A 769 -13.64 -2.94 26.31
CA ALA A 769 -14.78 -2.45 27.06
C ALA A 769 -15.66 -3.61 27.58
N ARG A 770 -15.76 -4.70 26.81
CA ARG A 770 -16.47 -5.93 27.20
C ARG A 770 -15.68 -7.15 26.73
N PRO A 771 -14.88 -7.77 27.62
CA PRO A 771 -14.18 -9.00 27.30
C PRO A 771 -15.16 -10.05 26.80
N LEU A 772 -14.81 -10.70 25.68
CA LEU A 772 -15.54 -11.88 25.24
C LEU A 772 -15.38 -12.96 26.33
N PRO A 773 -16.43 -13.72 26.63
CA PRO A 773 -16.27 -14.89 27.48
C PRO A 773 -15.33 -15.88 26.77
N ALA A 774 -14.65 -16.72 27.55
CA ALA A 774 -13.49 -17.48 27.07
C ALA A 774 -13.84 -18.61 26.08
N ASP A 775 -15.13 -18.89 25.92
CA ASP A 775 -15.76 -19.97 25.15
C ASP A 775 -16.10 -19.60 23.70
#